data_AF-A0A517MKF5-F1
#
_entry.id   AF-A0A517MKF5-F1
#
_cell.length_a   1.000
_cell.length_b   1.000
_cell.length_c   1.000
_cell.angle_alpha   90.00
_cell.angle_beta   90.00
_cell.angle_gamma   90.00
#
_symmetry.space_group_name_H-M   'P 1'
#
loop_
_entity.id
_entity.type
_entity.pdbx_description
1 polymer ?
#
loop_
_entity_poly.entity_id
_entity_poly.type
_entity_poly.pdbx_seq_one_letter_code
_entity_poly.pdbx_strand_id
1 'polypeptide(L)'
;MTHSGPEPSDQPVPKVFGRNHFRDSMRKPGSQVFPCEPRLALSASLAADLLLSAADVLADDPTDGDWLLDQAAEVREMYGIDGAGQTVAVIDSGIAWDHVALGGGFGPGYRVVGGWDFAEQDDNPYDDGPAGFHGSHVAGLLSGESDGFTGIAPGADLVALRVFNDQGKGSLDAIEGALQWVYSHQNDFENPITTVNLSLGAILNDNTTEQVMGQLEDEFRLLHDSGVMVVAAAGNQYDPDFPDRVAYPATSSWVTAVGAIDADGALSNYSQRENDLLTAPGNQVTSSVPDHVFGWDGNVDDFSASTGTSMASPQVAGASVLVRQAMEMANPEQTVTSAQILQHLRDTSLTNTDPSTGLVYHTVDLQAAVGSLLDSIDIAGPPDLGNSVTDNFLPDAEQFLGAVDSQAFALQVDEWYEVEMTHEGIFTLSGGAGSDFVVRNANGDLLQPLAGGSDSQLAASQVDGQTDYLVDAKQRLFVRLEASSDQTVIFNNLLQLNSGKVEVFGTGDGDTVRLDLSDAVRIEINGAKYQINPTNSPLALHMEAGGGGDELTIQGSTGSERIALYPAQNVQTDTNQLTSEMVEATFAGFETVAFDGGGGADQASVYGTPGDDQLTASPQSASLTGAGYAFDIQQVPRIYVHAQAGGEDTAFLYDSAGDDTLVVRPQFSSLRSEQHFNLAYGFERVYAFATAGGKDVAQLYDSAGDDRMSASAISAGISGRGYFASARFFETIEANSNSGGNDIANLYAASDQVSWQQASGLVRLSDLDEEGNILLRTARGFDQVGTFLNSDAISIARLSIPSPVEGPELADPMDPQVLVPEIERRAALLGEVAEQTDRRGGMSAAKVLEITESEDSEISESNVLLDWFARFGS
;
A
#
# COMPACT_ATOMS: atom_id res chain seq x y z
N MET A 1 -55.02 41.23 -26.19
CA MET A 1 -54.74 42.51 -26.87
C MET A 1 -53.38 42.32 -27.54
N THR A 2 -53.38 41.85 -28.79
CA THR A 2 -53.15 42.66 -30.00
C THR A 2 -51.75 43.30 -29.98
N HIS A 3 -50.86 43.11 -30.96
CA HIS A 3 -51.05 42.68 -32.34
C HIS A 3 -49.69 42.58 -33.08
N SER A 4 -49.59 41.62 -34.02
CA SER A 4 -48.99 41.69 -35.39
C SER A 4 -47.56 42.22 -35.58
N GLY A 5 -46.59 41.49 -36.18
CA GLY A 5 -46.58 40.94 -37.57
C GLY A 5 -45.86 41.92 -38.54
N PRO A 6 -45.30 41.55 -39.73
CA PRO A 6 -45.50 40.33 -40.53
C PRO A 6 -44.23 39.66 -41.18
N GLU A 7 -44.38 38.36 -41.50
CA GLU A 7 -44.05 37.53 -42.72
C GLU A 7 -43.28 38.11 -43.96
N PRO A 8 -42.87 37.30 -44.98
CA PRO A 8 -42.78 35.81 -45.13
C PRO A 8 -41.55 35.27 -45.96
N SER A 9 -41.53 33.93 -46.10
CA SER A 9 -41.23 33.13 -47.32
C SER A 9 -39.86 32.43 -47.51
N ASP A 10 -40.00 31.12 -47.72
CA ASP A 10 -39.29 30.20 -48.61
C ASP A 10 -37.85 29.69 -48.30
N GLN A 11 -37.86 28.44 -47.81
CA GLN A 11 -36.98 27.27 -48.06
C GLN A 11 -36.16 27.30 -49.39
N PRO A 12 -35.08 26.47 -49.62
CA PRO A 12 -34.67 25.23 -48.93
C PRO A 12 -33.12 24.93 -48.83
N VAL A 13 -32.79 23.72 -48.31
CA VAL A 13 -31.60 22.83 -48.52
C VAL A 13 -30.19 23.17 -47.94
N PRO A 14 -29.28 22.16 -47.73
CA PRO A 14 -28.56 21.98 -46.46
C PRO A 14 -27.02 21.83 -46.61
N LYS A 15 -26.39 21.43 -45.48
CA LYS A 15 -25.09 20.74 -45.33
C LYS A 15 -23.80 21.57 -45.25
N VAL A 16 -23.09 21.29 -44.15
CA VAL A 16 -21.66 20.93 -44.03
C VAL A 16 -20.67 21.99 -43.53
N PHE A 17 -20.20 21.69 -42.31
CA PHE A 17 -18.85 21.79 -41.72
C PHE A 17 -18.15 23.14 -41.55
N GLY A 18 -17.83 23.39 -40.27
CA GLY A 18 -16.43 23.54 -39.87
C GLY A 18 -16.04 24.93 -39.37
N ARG A 19 -15.65 25.01 -38.09
CA ARG A 19 -14.34 25.54 -37.71
C ARG A 19 -14.07 25.40 -36.21
N ASN A 20 -12.82 25.03 -35.95
CA ASN A 20 -12.18 25.01 -34.66
C ASN A 20 -12.00 26.42 -34.05
N HIS A 21 -11.95 26.39 -32.72
CA HIS A 21 -10.91 26.94 -31.83
C HIS A 21 -11.14 28.23 -31.01
N PHE A 22 -10.96 28.00 -29.69
CA PHE A 22 -10.43 28.83 -28.61
C PHE A 22 -11.27 29.99 -28.06
N ARG A 23 -11.83 29.78 -26.86
CA ARG A 23 -11.26 30.32 -25.62
C ARG A 23 -11.89 29.70 -24.37
N ASP A 24 -11.01 29.39 -23.44
CA ASP A 24 -11.20 28.86 -22.11
C ASP A 24 -11.87 29.87 -21.17
N SER A 25 -12.77 29.38 -20.32
CA SER A 25 -12.86 29.78 -18.91
C SER A 25 -13.83 28.83 -18.17
N MET A 26 -13.24 27.96 -17.35
CA MET A 26 -13.67 27.56 -16.00
C MET A 26 -15.03 26.87 -15.74
N ARG A 27 -14.90 25.79 -14.94
CA ARG A 27 -15.87 25.03 -14.12
C ARG A 27 -16.73 23.99 -14.83
N LYS A 28 -16.52 22.71 -14.47
CA LYS A 28 -17.60 21.76 -14.12
C LYS A 28 -17.10 20.50 -13.39
N PRO A 29 -17.90 19.95 -12.44
CA PRO A 29 -17.73 18.64 -11.82
C PRO A 29 -18.52 17.54 -12.57
N GLY A 30 -18.13 16.27 -12.34
CA GLY A 30 -18.93 15.06 -12.62
C GLY A 30 -18.68 14.40 -13.97
N SER A 31 -17.87 13.34 -13.99
CA SER A 31 -17.75 12.40 -15.12
C SER A 31 -18.90 11.39 -15.05
N GLN A 32 -19.92 11.58 -15.90
CA GLN A 32 -20.83 10.51 -16.32
C GLN A 32 -20.32 9.95 -17.65
N VAL A 33 -20.12 8.62 -17.72
CA VAL A 33 -19.83 7.89 -18.97
C VAL A 33 -21.16 7.45 -19.59
N PHE A 34 -21.32 7.59 -20.92
CA PHE A 34 -22.54 7.22 -21.67
C PHE A 34 -22.38 5.87 -22.39
N PRO A 35 -23.48 5.07 -22.57
CA PRO A 35 -23.44 3.68 -23.01
C PRO A 35 -23.29 3.48 -24.53
N CYS A 36 -22.80 2.29 -24.91
CA CYS A 36 -22.64 1.80 -26.29
C CYS A 36 -23.97 1.62 -27.07
N GLU A 37 -23.91 1.83 -28.40
CA GLU A 37 -25.00 1.68 -29.38
C GLU A 37 -25.42 0.19 -29.67
N PRO A 38 -26.60 -0.08 -30.29
CA PRO A 38 -27.26 -1.39 -30.27
C PRO A 38 -27.03 -2.33 -31.50
N ARG A 39 -27.00 -3.66 -31.20
CA ARG A 39 -27.38 -4.92 -31.94
C ARG A 39 -27.15 -5.10 -33.45
N LEU A 40 -26.51 -6.23 -33.86
CA LEU A 40 -27.05 -7.23 -34.83
C LEU A 40 -26.19 -8.52 -35.03
N ALA A 41 -26.82 -9.66 -34.67
CA ALA A 41 -26.90 -11.01 -35.29
C ALA A 41 -25.70 -11.97 -35.55
N LEU A 42 -25.94 -13.20 -35.08
CA LEU A 42 -25.33 -14.52 -35.30
C LEU A 42 -24.79 -14.84 -36.71
N SER A 43 -23.76 -15.71 -36.73
CA SER A 43 -23.77 -16.91 -37.58
C SER A 43 -22.86 -18.03 -37.07
N ALA A 44 -23.45 -19.23 -36.93
CA ALA A 44 -22.89 -20.59 -36.82
C ALA A 44 -22.18 -21.02 -35.51
N SER A 45 -22.69 -22.12 -34.93
CA SER A 45 -22.50 -22.65 -33.55
C SER A 45 -23.16 -21.77 -32.47
N LEU A 46 -23.78 -22.37 -31.45
CA LEU A 46 -24.73 -21.72 -30.55
C LEU A 46 -24.11 -20.52 -29.81
N ALA A 47 -24.32 -19.33 -30.35
CA ALA A 47 -24.12 -18.06 -29.66
C ALA A 47 -25.43 -17.26 -29.74
N ALA A 48 -26.38 -17.62 -28.89
CA ALA A 48 -27.55 -16.81 -28.60
C ALA A 48 -27.85 -16.91 -27.10
N ASP A 49 -27.60 -15.80 -26.40
CA ASP A 49 -28.07 -15.44 -25.06
C ASP A 49 -27.37 -16.00 -23.79
N LEU A 50 -26.10 -16.45 -23.84
CA LEU A 50 -25.24 -16.33 -22.64
C LEU A 50 -24.67 -14.91 -22.63
N LEU A 51 -25.33 -14.00 -21.92
CA LEU A 51 -24.89 -12.63 -21.70
C LEU A 51 -24.54 -12.47 -20.22
N LEU A 52 -23.32 -11.97 -19.96
CA LEU A 52 -22.94 -11.40 -18.67
C LEU A 52 -23.83 -10.16 -18.44
N SER A 53 -24.94 -10.31 -17.72
CA SER A 53 -25.84 -9.19 -17.44
C SER A 53 -25.48 -8.56 -16.10
N ALA A 54 -24.38 -7.80 -16.03
CA ALA A 54 -24.20 -6.83 -14.96
C ALA A 54 -25.06 -5.60 -15.33
N ALA A 55 -25.98 -5.20 -14.46
CA ALA A 55 -26.63 -3.91 -14.59
C ALA A 55 -25.66 -2.84 -14.05
N ASP A 56 -25.19 -1.93 -14.92
CA ASP A 56 -24.33 -0.80 -14.54
C ASP A 56 -24.97 0.05 -13.44
N VAL A 57 -24.38 0.07 -12.23
CA VAL A 57 -24.52 1.16 -11.26
C VAL A 57 -23.19 1.35 -10.51
N LEU A 58 -22.32 2.22 -11.02
CA LEU A 58 -21.23 2.81 -10.22
C LEU A 58 -21.84 3.93 -9.36
N ALA A 59 -21.91 3.73 -8.04
CA ALA A 59 -22.32 4.76 -7.09
C ALA A 59 -21.50 4.71 -5.79
N ASP A 60 -21.09 5.90 -5.33
CA ASP A 60 -20.57 6.18 -3.98
C ASP A 60 -21.73 6.09 -2.95
N ASP A 61 -21.59 5.22 -1.93
CA ASP A 61 -22.29 5.19 -0.61
C ASP A 61 -23.77 4.70 -0.54
N PRO A 62 -24.25 3.96 0.50
CA PRO A 62 -23.70 2.84 1.31
C PRO A 62 -24.26 1.46 0.86
N THR A 63 -23.60 0.35 1.22
CA THR A 63 -23.87 -1.02 0.73
C THR A 63 -25.16 -1.66 1.29
N ASP A 64 -26.22 -1.68 0.48
CA ASP A 64 -27.44 -2.47 0.70
C ASP A 64 -27.19 -3.97 0.35
N GLY A 65 -26.24 -4.65 1.01
CA GLY A 65 -25.91 -6.03 0.60
C GLY A 65 -24.94 -6.86 1.46
N ASP A 66 -24.26 -6.27 2.44
CA ASP A 66 -23.11 -6.94 3.06
C ASP A 66 -23.45 -7.83 4.27
N TRP A 67 -24.72 -7.89 4.69
CA TRP A 67 -25.09 -8.60 5.92
C TRP A 67 -24.70 -10.09 5.96
N LEU A 68 -24.59 -10.76 4.81
CA LEU A 68 -24.13 -12.16 4.77
C LEU A 68 -22.59 -12.24 4.89
N LEU A 69 -21.86 -11.24 4.38
CA LEU A 69 -20.42 -11.08 4.62
C LEU A 69 -20.16 -10.78 6.10
N ASP A 70 -21.02 -9.98 6.74
CA ASP A 70 -20.97 -9.72 8.19
C ASP A 70 -21.23 -11.00 8.98
N GLN A 71 -22.29 -11.76 8.66
CA GLN A 71 -22.53 -13.05 9.31
C GLN A 71 -21.37 -14.02 9.10
N ALA A 72 -20.77 -14.03 7.90
CA ALA A 72 -19.57 -14.83 7.65
C ALA A 72 -18.41 -14.37 8.53
N ALA A 73 -18.17 -13.05 8.68
CA ALA A 73 -17.15 -12.51 9.59
C ALA A 73 -17.38 -13.01 11.02
N GLU A 74 -18.60 -12.88 11.52
CA GLU A 74 -18.96 -13.30 12.87
C GLU A 74 -18.77 -14.81 13.10
N VAL A 75 -19.22 -15.68 12.19
CA VAL A 75 -19.04 -17.14 12.40
C VAL A 75 -17.58 -17.58 12.24
N ARG A 76 -16.81 -16.94 11.35
CA ARG A 76 -15.38 -17.21 11.21
C ARG A 76 -14.64 -16.86 12.49
N GLU A 77 -14.94 -15.67 13.03
CA GLU A 77 -14.44 -15.19 14.32
C GLU A 77 -14.87 -16.09 15.48
N MET A 78 -16.14 -16.47 15.55
CA MET A 78 -16.70 -17.20 16.68
C MET A 78 -16.21 -18.65 16.75
N TYR A 79 -16.04 -19.31 15.60
CA TYR A 79 -15.74 -20.75 15.56
C TYR A 79 -14.36 -21.09 14.99
N GLY A 80 -13.55 -20.08 14.60
CA GLY A 80 -12.22 -20.29 14.03
C GLY A 80 -12.25 -21.05 12.70
N ILE A 81 -13.30 -20.82 11.91
CA ILE A 81 -13.45 -21.36 10.56
C ILE A 81 -13.21 -20.25 9.54
N ASP A 82 -12.83 -20.61 8.33
CA ASP A 82 -12.46 -19.65 7.27
C ASP A 82 -12.59 -20.23 5.85
N GLY A 83 -12.92 -21.52 5.74
CA GLY A 83 -13.00 -22.27 4.48
C GLY A 83 -11.76 -23.10 4.17
N ALA A 84 -10.71 -23.05 5.00
CA ALA A 84 -9.45 -23.75 4.76
C ALA A 84 -9.62 -25.28 4.64
N GLY A 85 -8.68 -25.90 3.91
CA GLY A 85 -8.69 -27.33 3.63
C GLY A 85 -9.46 -27.72 2.37
N GLN A 86 -9.93 -26.73 1.59
CA GLN A 86 -10.81 -26.93 0.45
C GLN A 86 -10.47 -25.96 -0.68
N THR A 87 -10.80 -26.35 -1.91
CA THR A 87 -10.67 -25.50 -3.10
C THR A 87 -12.03 -25.31 -3.76
N VAL A 88 -12.30 -24.10 -4.23
CA VAL A 88 -13.50 -23.77 -5.03
C VAL A 88 -13.11 -23.42 -6.46
N ALA A 89 -13.67 -24.14 -7.43
CA ALA A 89 -13.50 -23.81 -8.84
C ALA A 89 -14.51 -22.74 -9.26
N VAL A 90 -14.00 -21.62 -9.78
CA VAL A 90 -14.80 -20.52 -10.33
C VAL A 90 -14.76 -20.64 -11.85
N ILE A 91 -15.89 -21.04 -12.44
CA ILE A 91 -16.07 -21.14 -13.89
C ILE A 91 -16.75 -19.86 -14.37
N ASP A 92 -15.95 -18.90 -14.85
CA ASP A 92 -16.40 -17.53 -15.11
C ASP A 92 -15.56 -16.83 -16.20
N SER A 93 -15.50 -15.49 -16.22
CA SER A 93 -14.72 -14.70 -17.18
C SER A 93 -13.21 -14.79 -16.94
N GLY A 94 -12.77 -15.30 -15.81
CA GLY A 94 -11.36 -15.29 -15.40
C GLY A 94 -11.20 -14.62 -14.04
N ILE A 95 -10.04 -14.82 -13.41
CA ILE A 95 -9.72 -14.21 -12.12
C ILE A 95 -8.47 -13.36 -12.28
N ALA A 96 -8.55 -12.09 -11.90
CA ALA A 96 -7.40 -11.21 -11.71
C ALA A 96 -6.65 -11.63 -10.44
N TRP A 97 -5.90 -12.72 -10.56
CA TRP A 97 -5.23 -13.40 -9.45
C TRP A 97 -4.13 -12.55 -8.80
N ASP A 98 -3.67 -11.48 -9.46
CA ASP A 98 -2.72 -10.50 -8.94
C ASP A 98 -3.35 -9.47 -8.01
N HIS A 99 -4.69 -9.38 -7.99
CA HIS A 99 -5.42 -8.48 -7.11
C HIS A 99 -5.08 -8.75 -5.65
N VAL A 100 -4.90 -7.69 -4.85
CA VAL A 100 -4.48 -7.79 -3.44
C VAL A 100 -5.43 -8.69 -2.63
N ALA A 101 -6.74 -8.52 -2.82
CA ALA A 101 -7.75 -9.38 -2.20
C ALA A 101 -7.71 -10.85 -2.64
N LEU A 102 -7.11 -11.17 -3.78
CA LEU A 102 -7.10 -12.50 -4.37
C LEU A 102 -5.73 -13.18 -4.25
N GLY A 103 -4.93 -12.73 -3.29
CA GLY A 103 -3.68 -13.36 -2.88
C GLY A 103 -2.44 -12.97 -3.69
N GLY A 104 -2.54 -12.02 -4.64
CA GLY A 104 -1.39 -11.40 -5.30
C GLY A 104 -0.55 -12.33 -6.18
N GLY A 105 -1.08 -13.47 -6.63
CA GLY A 105 -0.36 -14.40 -7.48
C GLY A 105 -1.14 -15.64 -7.91
N PHE A 106 -0.53 -16.43 -8.79
CA PHE A 106 -1.13 -17.62 -9.41
C PHE A 106 -0.25 -18.85 -9.28
N GLY A 107 -0.85 -19.97 -8.88
CA GLY A 107 -0.19 -21.26 -8.72
C GLY A 107 0.01 -21.67 -7.25
N PRO A 108 0.75 -22.76 -7.00
CA PRO A 108 0.95 -23.28 -5.65
C PRO A 108 1.51 -22.24 -4.68
N GLY A 109 0.89 -22.09 -3.50
CA GLY A 109 1.26 -21.12 -2.48
C GLY A 109 0.54 -19.77 -2.56
N TYR A 110 -0.33 -19.58 -3.56
CA TYR A 110 -1.23 -18.43 -3.67
C TYR A 110 -2.69 -18.85 -3.45
N ARG A 111 -3.58 -17.87 -3.20
CA ARG A 111 -5.03 -18.07 -3.10
C ARG A 111 -5.59 -18.73 -4.36
N VAL A 112 -5.18 -18.25 -5.54
CA VAL A 112 -5.53 -18.87 -6.82
C VAL A 112 -4.50 -19.95 -7.17
N VAL A 113 -4.74 -21.16 -6.71
CA VAL A 113 -3.76 -22.28 -6.75
C VAL A 113 -3.53 -22.85 -8.15
N GLY A 114 -4.41 -22.55 -9.10
CA GLY A 114 -4.26 -22.95 -10.50
C GLY A 114 -5.50 -22.63 -11.34
N GLY A 115 -5.49 -23.08 -12.60
CA GLY A 115 -6.56 -22.76 -13.52
C GLY A 115 -6.22 -23.04 -14.98
N TRP A 116 -7.17 -22.74 -15.86
CA TRP A 116 -7.02 -22.89 -17.31
C TRP A 116 -7.95 -21.92 -18.05
N ASP A 117 -7.49 -21.38 -19.17
CA ASP A 117 -8.28 -20.58 -20.08
C ASP A 117 -8.86 -21.44 -21.20
N PHE A 118 -10.16 -21.72 -21.15
CA PHE A 118 -10.88 -22.43 -22.22
C PHE A 118 -11.31 -21.52 -23.37
N ALA A 119 -11.39 -20.20 -23.14
CA ALA A 119 -11.73 -19.22 -24.15
C ALA A 119 -10.58 -19.03 -25.14
N GLU A 120 -9.34 -19.04 -24.65
CA GLU A 120 -8.12 -18.80 -25.45
C GLU A 120 -7.18 -20.01 -25.56
N GLN A 121 -7.44 -21.08 -24.79
CA GLN A 121 -6.73 -22.37 -24.81
C GLN A 121 -5.28 -22.28 -24.30
N ASP A 122 -5.07 -21.59 -23.18
CA ASP A 122 -3.79 -21.48 -22.50
C ASP A 122 -3.90 -21.60 -20.97
N ASP A 123 -2.75 -21.48 -20.29
CA ASP A 123 -2.60 -21.63 -18.84
C ASP A 123 -2.80 -20.33 -18.05
N ASN A 124 -3.26 -19.24 -18.70
CA ASN A 124 -3.49 -17.95 -18.06
C ASN A 124 -5.00 -17.60 -17.99
N PRO A 125 -5.69 -17.96 -16.90
CA PRO A 125 -7.12 -17.68 -16.73
C PRO A 125 -7.42 -16.23 -16.30
N TYR A 126 -6.54 -15.28 -16.63
CA TYR A 126 -6.70 -13.85 -16.37
C TYR A 126 -7.38 -13.18 -17.57
N ASP A 127 -8.46 -12.44 -17.34
CA ASP A 127 -9.11 -11.67 -18.41
C ASP A 127 -8.83 -10.17 -18.24
N ASP A 128 -7.91 -9.66 -19.07
CA ASP A 128 -7.56 -8.24 -19.17
C ASP A 128 -8.42 -7.50 -20.21
N GLY A 129 -9.41 -8.18 -20.78
CA GLY A 129 -10.37 -7.64 -21.72
C GLY A 129 -11.45 -6.79 -21.05
N PRO A 130 -12.15 -5.94 -21.81
CA PRO A 130 -13.14 -5.00 -21.27
C PRO A 130 -14.37 -5.65 -20.60
N ALA A 131 -14.56 -6.97 -20.74
CA ALA A 131 -15.60 -7.75 -20.07
C ALA A 131 -15.05 -8.66 -18.94
N GLY A 132 -13.75 -8.60 -18.66
CA GLY A 132 -13.01 -9.56 -17.84
C GLY A 132 -13.15 -9.41 -16.33
N PHE A 133 -13.97 -8.47 -15.85
CA PHE A 133 -14.03 -8.12 -14.42
C PHE A 133 -14.93 -9.02 -13.57
N HIS A 134 -15.88 -9.74 -14.19
CA HIS A 134 -16.95 -10.41 -13.45
C HIS A 134 -16.45 -11.59 -12.61
N GLY A 135 -15.56 -12.43 -13.15
CA GLY A 135 -15.00 -13.56 -12.42
C GLY A 135 -14.13 -13.13 -11.23
N SER A 136 -13.40 -12.02 -11.32
CA SER A 136 -12.70 -11.40 -10.18
C SER A 136 -13.66 -10.94 -9.09
N HIS A 137 -14.78 -10.32 -9.47
CA HIS A 137 -15.81 -9.91 -8.51
C HIS A 137 -16.50 -11.11 -7.85
N VAL A 138 -16.70 -12.20 -8.59
CA VAL A 138 -17.23 -13.46 -8.05
C VAL A 138 -16.23 -14.11 -7.09
N ALA A 139 -14.95 -14.12 -7.46
CA ALA A 139 -13.86 -14.67 -6.65
C ALA A 139 -13.69 -13.91 -5.33
N GLY A 140 -13.77 -12.57 -5.35
CA GLY A 140 -13.67 -11.74 -4.16
C GLY A 140 -14.78 -12.00 -3.15
N LEU A 141 -16.04 -12.08 -3.58
CA LEU A 141 -17.16 -12.40 -2.69
C LEU A 141 -17.03 -13.78 -2.05
N LEU A 142 -16.38 -14.71 -2.74
CA LEU A 142 -16.17 -16.06 -2.24
C LEU A 142 -15.01 -16.11 -1.24
N SER A 143 -13.82 -15.68 -1.64
CA SER A 143 -12.57 -15.91 -0.92
C SER A 143 -11.60 -14.72 -0.95
N GLY A 144 -12.10 -13.51 -1.20
CA GLY A 144 -11.28 -12.30 -1.15
C GLY A 144 -10.84 -11.97 0.28
N GLU A 145 -9.63 -11.43 0.44
CA GLU A 145 -9.11 -10.94 1.72
C GLU A 145 -8.06 -9.85 1.49
N SER A 146 -8.38 -8.64 1.90
CA SER A 146 -7.47 -7.49 1.94
C SER A 146 -7.87 -6.56 3.09
N ASP A 147 -7.10 -5.50 3.30
CA ASP A 147 -7.49 -4.44 4.22
C ASP A 147 -8.85 -3.87 3.81
N GLY A 148 -9.83 -3.93 4.73
CA GLY A 148 -11.18 -3.41 4.52
C GLY A 148 -12.14 -4.28 3.68
N PHE A 149 -11.74 -5.44 3.17
CA PHE A 149 -12.65 -6.36 2.48
C PHE A 149 -12.33 -7.83 2.77
N THR A 150 -13.37 -8.60 3.13
CA THR A 150 -13.24 -10.05 3.28
C THR A 150 -14.46 -10.77 2.75
N GLY A 151 -14.25 -11.69 1.80
CA GLY A 151 -15.27 -12.59 1.27
C GLY A 151 -15.77 -13.59 2.31
N ILE A 152 -16.72 -14.45 1.91
CA ILE A 152 -17.36 -15.40 2.83
C ILE A 152 -16.35 -16.39 3.44
N ALA A 153 -15.44 -16.95 2.63
CA ALA A 153 -14.53 -18.03 2.98
C ALA A 153 -13.08 -17.72 2.52
N PRO A 154 -12.37 -16.79 3.18
CA PRO A 154 -11.05 -16.29 2.76
C PRO A 154 -9.93 -17.33 2.85
N GLY A 155 -10.11 -18.39 3.64
CA GLY A 155 -9.17 -19.50 3.75
C GLY A 155 -9.32 -20.57 2.67
N ALA A 156 -10.38 -20.51 1.85
CA ALA A 156 -10.58 -21.45 0.75
C ALA A 156 -9.65 -21.13 -0.42
N ASP A 157 -9.03 -22.15 -1.02
CA ASP A 157 -8.29 -21.95 -2.27
C ASP A 157 -9.25 -21.74 -3.44
N LEU A 158 -8.77 -21.08 -4.50
CA LEU A 158 -9.50 -20.84 -5.73
C LEU A 158 -8.82 -21.52 -6.92
N VAL A 159 -9.64 -22.05 -7.82
CA VAL A 159 -9.22 -22.42 -9.17
C VAL A 159 -9.95 -21.56 -10.19
N ALA A 160 -9.21 -20.89 -11.05
CA ALA A 160 -9.74 -20.00 -12.09
C ALA A 160 -9.95 -20.75 -13.41
N LEU A 161 -11.20 -20.95 -13.84
CA LEU A 161 -11.52 -21.58 -15.12
C LEU A 161 -12.25 -20.58 -16.01
N ARG A 162 -11.50 -19.95 -16.92
CA ARG A 162 -12.02 -18.92 -17.81
C ARG A 162 -12.76 -19.55 -18.98
N VAL A 163 -14.05 -19.22 -19.14
CA VAL A 163 -14.92 -19.76 -20.20
C VAL A 163 -15.55 -18.67 -21.07
N PHE A 164 -15.39 -17.39 -20.70
CA PHE A 164 -15.76 -16.24 -21.52
C PHE A 164 -14.48 -15.56 -22.04
N ASN A 165 -14.49 -15.15 -23.31
CA ASN A 165 -13.42 -14.33 -23.86
C ASN A 165 -13.59 -12.85 -23.50
N ASP A 166 -12.64 -12.01 -23.92
CA ASP A 166 -12.58 -10.55 -23.72
C ASP A 166 -13.86 -9.78 -24.10
N GLN A 167 -14.74 -10.39 -24.91
CA GLN A 167 -16.02 -9.81 -25.34
C GLN A 167 -17.21 -10.29 -24.50
N GLY A 168 -16.96 -11.03 -23.42
CA GLY A 168 -17.98 -11.65 -22.57
C GLY A 168 -18.74 -12.79 -23.26
N LYS A 169 -18.14 -13.45 -24.27
CA LYS A 169 -18.79 -14.56 -24.99
C LYS A 169 -18.24 -15.91 -24.54
N GLY A 170 -19.13 -16.76 -24.07
CA GLY A 170 -18.83 -18.15 -23.73
C GLY A 170 -19.31 -19.15 -24.78
N SER A 171 -18.83 -20.39 -24.66
CA SER A 171 -19.28 -21.51 -25.49
C SER A 171 -19.58 -22.74 -24.63
N LEU A 172 -20.50 -23.60 -25.08
CA LEU A 172 -20.83 -24.83 -24.37
C LEU A 172 -19.62 -25.76 -24.25
N ASP A 173 -18.79 -25.85 -25.30
CA ASP A 173 -17.59 -26.68 -25.32
C ASP A 173 -16.57 -26.21 -24.26
N ALA A 174 -16.45 -24.89 -24.02
CA ALA A 174 -15.60 -24.35 -22.97
C ALA A 174 -16.12 -24.69 -21.57
N ILE A 175 -17.45 -24.61 -21.37
CA ILE A 175 -18.09 -24.95 -20.08
C ILE A 175 -17.98 -26.45 -19.80
N GLU A 176 -18.29 -27.30 -20.79
CA GLU A 176 -18.11 -28.76 -20.70
C GLU A 176 -16.66 -29.10 -20.37
N GLY A 177 -15.71 -28.50 -21.09
CA GLY A 177 -14.28 -28.67 -20.86
C GLY A 177 -13.87 -28.27 -19.44
N ALA A 178 -14.38 -27.15 -18.91
CA ALA A 178 -14.12 -26.71 -17.55
C ALA A 178 -14.67 -27.70 -16.51
N LEU A 179 -15.89 -28.22 -16.68
CA LEU A 179 -16.47 -29.21 -15.76
C LEU A 179 -15.70 -30.53 -15.78
N GLN A 180 -15.30 -31.00 -16.97
CA GLN A 180 -14.46 -32.19 -17.12
C GLN A 180 -13.07 -31.98 -16.49
N TRP A 181 -12.52 -30.78 -16.62
CA TRP A 181 -11.25 -30.40 -16.00
C TRP A 181 -11.35 -30.43 -14.48
N VAL A 182 -12.44 -29.91 -13.89
CA VAL A 182 -12.66 -29.97 -12.43
C VAL A 182 -12.65 -31.41 -11.96
N TYR A 183 -13.38 -32.30 -12.66
CA TYR A 183 -13.41 -33.71 -12.30
C TYR A 183 -12.03 -34.36 -12.39
N SER A 184 -11.24 -34.06 -13.43
CA SER A 184 -9.93 -34.68 -13.62
C SER A 184 -8.85 -34.16 -12.67
N HIS A 185 -8.94 -32.89 -12.22
CA HIS A 185 -7.95 -32.25 -11.36
C HIS A 185 -8.45 -32.07 -9.91
N GLN A 186 -9.57 -32.69 -9.54
CA GLN A 186 -10.21 -32.52 -8.24
C GLN A 186 -9.25 -32.70 -7.05
N ASN A 187 -8.23 -33.54 -7.18
CA ASN A 187 -7.29 -33.87 -6.10
C ASN A 187 -5.82 -33.54 -6.45
N ASP A 188 -5.58 -32.68 -7.43
CA ASP A 188 -4.23 -32.34 -7.90
C ASP A 188 -3.58 -31.20 -7.10
N PHE A 189 -4.37 -30.44 -6.34
CA PHE A 189 -3.93 -29.33 -5.49
C PHE A 189 -3.65 -29.79 -4.05
N GLU A 190 -3.11 -28.89 -3.22
CA GLU A 190 -2.90 -29.15 -1.79
C GLU A 190 -4.21 -29.52 -1.09
N ASN A 191 -5.28 -28.78 -1.44
CA ASN A 191 -6.64 -29.03 -0.99
C ASN A 191 -7.51 -29.54 -2.16
N PRO A 192 -8.49 -30.42 -1.92
CA PRO A 192 -9.35 -30.93 -2.99
C PRO A 192 -10.39 -29.90 -3.43
N ILE A 193 -10.78 -29.94 -4.70
CA ILE A 193 -11.94 -29.18 -5.20
C ILE A 193 -13.20 -29.80 -4.61
N THR A 194 -13.91 -29.05 -3.75
CA THR A 194 -15.14 -29.49 -3.08
C THR A 194 -16.39 -28.78 -3.61
N THR A 195 -16.22 -27.61 -4.21
CA THR A 195 -17.32 -26.78 -4.72
C THR A 195 -16.98 -26.18 -6.07
N VAL A 196 -18.00 -26.01 -6.92
CA VAL A 196 -17.94 -25.29 -8.20
C VAL A 196 -18.97 -24.16 -8.16
N ASN A 197 -18.53 -22.93 -8.45
CA ASN A 197 -19.43 -21.80 -8.66
C ASN A 197 -19.55 -21.48 -10.16
N LEU A 198 -20.79 -21.38 -10.63
CA LEU A 198 -21.19 -21.00 -11.99
C LEU A 198 -22.08 -19.75 -11.94
N SER A 199 -21.47 -18.57 -11.97
CA SER A 199 -22.20 -17.29 -12.02
C SER A 199 -22.64 -16.94 -13.45
N LEU A 200 -23.20 -17.94 -14.16
CA LEU A 200 -23.62 -17.88 -15.55
C LEU A 200 -24.93 -18.66 -15.78
N GLY A 201 -25.59 -18.38 -16.89
CA GLY A 201 -26.69 -19.22 -17.35
C GLY A 201 -27.43 -18.67 -18.56
N ALA A 202 -28.28 -19.50 -19.15
CA ALA A 202 -29.21 -19.10 -20.21
C ALA A 202 -30.58 -19.74 -20.07
N ILE A 203 -31.60 -19.02 -20.52
CA ILE A 203 -32.95 -19.56 -20.68
C ILE A 203 -32.99 -20.43 -21.93
N LEU A 204 -33.19 -21.73 -21.74
CA LEU A 204 -33.28 -22.68 -22.84
C LEU A 204 -34.67 -22.64 -23.50
N ASN A 205 -34.73 -22.95 -24.78
CA ASN A 205 -35.98 -23.17 -25.51
C ASN A 205 -36.00 -24.57 -26.11
N ASP A 206 -37.16 -25.03 -26.58
CA ASP A 206 -37.35 -26.38 -27.12
C ASP A 206 -36.30 -26.81 -28.17
N ASN A 207 -35.69 -25.87 -28.91
CA ASN A 207 -34.68 -26.18 -29.91
C ASN A 207 -33.25 -26.27 -29.35
N THR A 208 -32.98 -25.72 -28.17
CA THR A 208 -31.66 -25.72 -27.53
C THR A 208 -31.57 -26.65 -26.33
N THR A 209 -32.70 -26.97 -25.67
CA THR A 209 -32.74 -27.80 -24.47
C THR A 209 -32.08 -29.17 -24.64
N GLU A 210 -32.47 -29.93 -25.67
CA GLU A 210 -31.94 -31.29 -25.90
C GLU A 210 -30.43 -31.28 -26.12
N GLN A 211 -29.91 -30.28 -26.84
CA GLN A 211 -28.48 -30.16 -27.10
C GLN A 211 -27.70 -29.78 -25.84
N VAL A 212 -28.12 -28.70 -25.16
CA VAL A 212 -27.37 -28.16 -24.00
C VAL A 212 -27.38 -29.16 -22.85
N MET A 213 -28.54 -29.69 -22.49
CA MET A 213 -28.64 -30.68 -21.42
C MET A 213 -27.97 -32.00 -21.80
N GLY A 214 -28.01 -32.39 -23.08
CA GLY A 214 -27.31 -33.58 -23.56
C GLY A 214 -25.79 -33.48 -23.55
N GLN A 215 -25.23 -32.29 -23.33
CA GLN A 215 -23.79 -32.01 -23.31
C GLN A 215 -23.24 -31.71 -21.91
N LEU A 216 -24.08 -31.29 -20.95
CA LEU A 216 -23.60 -30.83 -19.63
C LEU A 216 -24.18 -31.64 -18.45
N GLU A 217 -25.29 -32.36 -18.63
CA GLU A 217 -25.94 -33.07 -17.52
C GLU A 217 -25.11 -34.23 -16.96
N ASP A 218 -24.37 -34.93 -17.81
CA ASP A 218 -23.52 -36.02 -17.33
C ASP A 218 -22.30 -35.52 -16.57
N GLU A 219 -21.76 -34.35 -16.89
CA GLU A 219 -20.72 -33.65 -16.14
C GLU A 219 -21.23 -33.22 -14.76
N PHE A 220 -22.42 -32.59 -14.68
CA PHE A 220 -22.97 -32.19 -13.39
C PHE A 220 -23.26 -33.39 -12.49
N ARG A 221 -23.80 -34.47 -13.06
CA ARG A 221 -23.98 -35.72 -12.32
C ARG A 221 -22.63 -36.30 -11.88
N LEU A 222 -21.62 -36.26 -12.74
CA LEU A 222 -20.28 -36.80 -12.44
C LEU A 222 -19.63 -36.06 -11.27
N LEU A 223 -19.70 -34.73 -11.25
CA LEU A 223 -19.23 -33.88 -10.16
C LEU A 223 -20.02 -34.13 -8.86
N HIS A 224 -21.35 -34.20 -8.96
CA HIS A 224 -22.20 -34.52 -7.81
C HIS A 224 -21.84 -35.89 -7.21
N ASP A 225 -21.68 -36.92 -8.05
CA ASP A 225 -21.33 -38.28 -7.62
C ASP A 225 -19.89 -38.38 -7.09
N SER A 226 -19.00 -37.45 -7.44
CA SER A 226 -17.66 -37.31 -6.86
C SER A 226 -17.62 -36.45 -5.59
N GLY A 227 -18.78 -35.98 -5.12
CA GLY A 227 -18.92 -35.20 -3.89
C GLY A 227 -18.64 -33.71 -4.05
N VAL A 228 -18.54 -33.21 -5.29
CA VAL A 228 -18.39 -31.78 -5.59
C VAL A 228 -19.78 -31.14 -5.62
N MET A 229 -19.99 -30.11 -4.81
CA MET A 229 -21.21 -29.32 -4.84
C MET A 229 -21.14 -28.31 -5.99
N VAL A 230 -22.16 -28.28 -6.86
CA VAL A 230 -22.24 -27.30 -7.94
C VAL A 230 -23.32 -26.28 -7.59
N VAL A 231 -22.95 -25.00 -7.64
CA VAL A 231 -23.82 -23.85 -7.34
C VAL A 231 -23.90 -22.97 -8.59
N ALA A 232 -25.11 -22.55 -8.97
CA ALA A 232 -25.29 -21.70 -10.14
C ALA A 232 -26.34 -20.60 -9.94
N ALA A 233 -26.08 -19.47 -10.57
CA ALA A 233 -26.96 -18.31 -10.59
C ALA A 233 -28.32 -18.62 -11.26
N ALA A 234 -29.44 -18.27 -10.60
CA ALA A 234 -30.78 -18.58 -11.09
C ALA A 234 -31.19 -17.75 -12.33
N GLY A 235 -30.57 -16.59 -12.54
CA GLY A 235 -30.78 -15.73 -13.71
C GLY A 235 -31.46 -14.38 -13.37
N ASN A 236 -31.27 -13.40 -14.26
CA ASN A 236 -31.58 -11.98 -14.02
C ASN A 236 -32.72 -11.42 -14.91
N GLN A 237 -33.60 -12.27 -15.43
CA GLN A 237 -34.64 -11.87 -16.41
C GLN A 237 -36.04 -12.29 -15.98
N TYR A 238 -36.37 -12.12 -14.71
CA TYR A 238 -37.71 -12.44 -14.22
C TYR A 238 -38.79 -11.64 -14.95
N ASP A 239 -39.78 -12.36 -15.48
CA ASP A 239 -40.96 -11.80 -16.12
C ASP A 239 -42.20 -12.43 -15.46
N PRO A 240 -43.08 -11.65 -14.81
CA PRO A 240 -44.31 -12.17 -14.20
C PRO A 240 -45.25 -12.89 -15.18
N ASP A 241 -45.16 -12.60 -16.49
CA ASP A 241 -45.93 -13.31 -17.52
C ASP A 241 -45.34 -14.71 -17.84
N PHE A 242 -44.09 -14.95 -17.41
CA PHE A 242 -43.36 -16.21 -17.57
C PHE A 242 -42.59 -16.59 -16.28
N PRO A 243 -43.29 -16.87 -15.17
CA PRO A 243 -42.67 -16.95 -13.83
C PRO A 243 -41.74 -18.15 -13.62
N ASP A 244 -41.85 -19.20 -14.45
CA ASP A 244 -41.10 -20.47 -14.30
C ASP A 244 -39.90 -20.54 -15.25
N ARG A 245 -38.92 -19.63 -15.11
CA ARG A 245 -37.76 -19.54 -16.02
C ARG A 245 -36.42 -19.40 -15.32
N VAL A 246 -36.09 -20.27 -14.38
CA VAL A 246 -34.71 -20.39 -13.90
C VAL A 246 -33.78 -20.76 -15.07
N ALA A 247 -32.60 -20.17 -15.11
CA ALA A 247 -31.61 -20.40 -16.15
C ALA A 247 -31.01 -21.82 -16.05
N TYR A 248 -30.52 -22.34 -17.18
CA TYR A 248 -29.62 -23.49 -17.17
C TYR A 248 -28.18 -22.97 -17.04
N PRO A 249 -27.32 -23.55 -16.18
CA PRO A 249 -27.44 -24.87 -15.54
C PRO A 249 -28.18 -24.92 -14.18
N ALA A 250 -28.63 -23.80 -13.62
CA ALA A 250 -29.31 -23.78 -12.31
C ALA A 250 -30.56 -24.68 -12.22
N THR A 251 -31.26 -24.92 -13.34
CA THR A 251 -32.40 -25.88 -13.41
C THR A 251 -32.02 -27.37 -13.39
N SER A 252 -30.73 -27.72 -13.45
CA SER A 252 -30.29 -29.11 -13.36
C SER A 252 -30.57 -29.68 -11.97
N SER A 253 -30.96 -30.96 -11.89
CA SER A 253 -31.22 -31.63 -10.60
C SER A 253 -29.95 -31.84 -9.75
N TRP A 254 -28.77 -31.66 -10.34
CA TRP A 254 -27.47 -31.84 -9.70
C TRP A 254 -26.82 -30.50 -9.31
N VAL A 255 -27.47 -29.39 -9.63
CA VAL A 255 -26.98 -28.03 -9.42
C VAL A 255 -27.88 -27.33 -8.41
N THR A 256 -27.26 -26.59 -7.50
CA THR A 256 -27.97 -25.76 -6.53
C THR A 256 -28.24 -24.39 -7.15
N ALA A 257 -29.50 -24.09 -7.43
CA ALA A 257 -29.93 -22.80 -7.95
C ALA A 257 -29.92 -21.72 -6.87
N VAL A 258 -29.32 -20.57 -7.18
CA VAL A 258 -29.18 -19.43 -6.26
C VAL A 258 -29.85 -18.18 -6.81
N GLY A 259 -30.86 -17.68 -6.09
CA GLY A 259 -31.51 -16.39 -6.35
C GLY A 259 -30.88 -15.23 -5.59
N ALA A 260 -31.20 -14.02 -6.01
CA ALA A 260 -30.77 -12.78 -5.36
C ALA A 260 -31.92 -12.17 -4.55
N ILE A 261 -31.60 -11.64 -3.39
CA ILE A 261 -32.49 -10.85 -2.56
C ILE A 261 -31.96 -9.43 -2.36
N ASP A 262 -32.88 -8.51 -2.13
CA ASP A 262 -32.60 -7.13 -1.74
C ASP A 262 -32.41 -7.04 -0.21
N ALA A 263 -31.97 -5.89 0.31
CA ALA A 263 -31.69 -5.68 1.73
C ALA A 263 -32.90 -5.88 2.66
N ASP A 264 -34.12 -5.79 2.14
CA ASP A 264 -35.35 -6.07 2.89
C ASP A 264 -35.71 -7.58 2.96
N GLY A 265 -34.87 -8.45 2.38
CA GLY A 265 -35.04 -9.90 2.34
C GLY A 265 -36.01 -10.37 1.25
N ALA A 266 -36.59 -9.47 0.46
CA ALA A 266 -37.43 -9.83 -0.68
C ALA A 266 -36.57 -10.28 -1.86
N LEU A 267 -37.08 -11.23 -2.65
CA LEU A 267 -36.44 -11.59 -3.94
C LEU A 267 -36.32 -10.35 -4.83
N SER A 268 -35.10 -10.09 -5.31
CA SER A 268 -34.84 -8.98 -6.22
C SER A 268 -35.75 -9.08 -7.45
N ASN A 269 -36.14 -7.92 -7.97
CA ASN A 269 -37.11 -7.84 -9.07
C ASN A 269 -36.67 -8.56 -10.36
N TYR A 270 -35.35 -8.72 -10.56
CA TYR A 270 -34.74 -9.39 -11.71
C TYR A 270 -34.52 -10.89 -11.46
N SER A 271 -34.45 -11.33 -10.20
CA SER A 271 -34.10 -12.71 -9.83
C SER A 271 -35.19 -13.66 -10.27
N GLN A 272 -34.81 -14.69 -11.03
CA GLN A 272 -35.72 -15.76 -11.40
C GLN A 272 -36.31 -16.46 -10.18
N ARG A 273 -37.48 -17.06 -10.36
CA ARG A 273 -38.27 -17.68 -9.29
C ARG A 273 -38.39 -19.18 -9.53
N GLU A 274 -38.17 -19.93 -8.47
CA GLU A 274 -38.46 -21.36 -8.36
C GLU A 274 -38.70 -21.69 -6.89
N ASN A 275 -39.40 -22.79 -6.62
CA ASN A 275 -39.58 -23.24 -5.25
C ASN A 275 -38.25 -23.79 -4.70
N ASP A 276 -37.97 -23.52 -3.43
CA ASP A 276 -36.79 -23.99 -2.71
C ASP A 276 -35.44 -23.48 -3.24
N LEU A 277 -35.44 -22.32 -3.90
CA LEU A 277 -34.20 -21.58 -4.20
C LEU A 277 -33.46 -21.26 -2.90
N LEU A 278 -32.13 -21.46 -2.89
CA LEU A 278 -31.29 -20.77 -1.93
C LEU A 278 -31.12 -19.33 -2.38
N THR A 279 -31.08 -18.39 -1.44
CA THR A 279 -30.91 -16.97 -1.75
C THR A 279 -29.85 -16.33 -0.87
N ALA A 280 -29.14 -15.39 -1.46
CA ALA A 280 -28.13 -14.56 -0.81
C ALA A 280 -28.24 -13.12 -1.36
N PRO A 281 -27.60 -12.14 -0.71
CA PRO A 281 -27.55 -10.77 -1.23
C PRO A 281 -27.01 -10.73 -2.66
N GLY A 282 -27.67 -9.96 -3.52
CA GLY A 282 -27.22 -9.82 -4.90
C GLY A 282 -27.38 -8.42 -5.47
N ASN A 283 -27.73 -7.42 -4.66
CA ASN A 283 -27.93 -6.05 -5.11
C ASN A 283 -26.85 -5.13 -4.53
N GLN A 284 -26.09 -4.44 -5.39
CA GLN A 284 -25.02 -3.50 -5.00
C GLN A 284 -24.03 -4.09 -4.00
N VAL A 285 -23.60 -5.33 -4.24
CA VAL A 285 -22.60 -6.01 -3.40
C VAL A 285 -21.22 -5.64 -3.90
N THR A 286 -20.36 -5.11 -3.03
CA THR A 286 -19.01 -4.67 -3.37
C THR A 286 -18.04 -5.85 -3.42
N SER A 287 -17.16 -5.90 -4.42
CA SER A 287 -16.06 -6.86 -4.46
C SER A 287 -14.92 -6.45 -5.38
N SER A 288 -13.83 -7.22 -5.35
CA SER A 288 -12.62 -7.00 -6.15
C SER A 288 -12.90 -6.99 -7.65
N VAL A 289 -12.29 -6.07 -8.37
CA VAL A 289 -12.28 -6.02 -9.83
C VAL A 289 -10.87 -5.75 -10.35
N PRO A 290 -10.52 -6.11 -11.58
CA PRO A 290 -9.19 -5.83 -12.11
C PRO A 290 -8.92 -4.32 -12.27
N ASP A 291 -7.64 -3.91 -12.16
CA ASP A 291 -7.15 -2.51 -12.31
C ASP A 291 -7.69 -1.80 -13.59
N HIS A 292 -7.88 -2.56 -14.67
CA HIS A 292 -8.39 -1.98 -15.91
C HIS A 292 -9.81 -1.40 -15.81
N VAL A 293 -10.57 -1.73 -14.76
CA VAL A 293 -11.95 -1.26 -14.55
C VAL A 293 -11.99 0.23 -14.18
N PHE A 294 -11.08 0.70 -13.31
CA PHE A 294 -10.96 2.13 -12.99
C PHE A 294 -9.79 2.83 -13.69
N GLY A 295 -8.96 2.04 -14.37
CA GLY A 295 -8.19 2.48 -15.50
C GLY A 295 -6.69 2.47 -15.24
N TRP A 296 -6.09 1.28 -15.21
CA TRP A 296 -4.64 1.04 -15.33
C TRP A 296 -3.78 2.08 -14.61
N ASP A 297 -4.06 2.28 -13.33
CA ASP A 297 -3.25 3.19 -12.51
C ASP A 297 -1.98 2.49 -11.97
N GLY A 298 -1.91 1.16 -12.16
CA GLY A 298 -0.79 0.30 -11.77
C GLY A 298 -0.95 -0.31 -10.37
N ASN A 299 -2.09 -0.06 -9.69
CA ASN A 299 -2.46 -0.67 -8.43
C ASN A 299 -3.54 -1.73 -8.68
N VAL A 300 -3.39 -2.89 -8.06
CA VAL A 300 -4.30 -4.04 -8.23
C VAL A 300 -5.20 -4.20 -7.00
N ASP A 301 -5.85 -3.10 -6.61
CA ASP A 301 -6.62 -2.91 -5.37
C ASP A 301 -8.02 -2.33 -5.60
N ASP A 302 -8.52 -2.45 -6.84
CA ASP A 302 -9.80 -1.90 -7.25
C ASP A 302 -11.01 -2.73 -6.73
N PHE A 303 -11.98 -2.04 -6.15
CA PHE A 303 -13.27 -2.63 -5.75
C PHE A 303 -14.44 -1.94 -6.43
N SER A 304 -15.48 -2.70 -6.79
CA SER A 304 -16.70 -2.17 -7.40
C SER A 304 -17.94 -2.88 -6.90
N ALA A 305 -19.07 -2.18 -6.85
CA ALA A 305 -20.37 -2.76 -6.50
C ALA A 305 -21.09 -3.29 -7.75
N SER A 306 -21.61 -4.51 -7.68
CA SER A 306 -22.36 -5.14 -8.76
C SER A 306 -23.70 -5.72 -8.29
N THR A 307 -24.62 -5.87 -9.24
CA THR A 307 -25.96 -6.44 -9.01
C THR A 307 -26.21 -7.64 -9.92
N GLY A 308 -26.68 -8.76 -9.34
CA GLY A 308 -27.16 -9.93 -10.05
C GLY A 308 -27.20 -11.20 -9.18
N THR A 309 -27.89 -12.24 -9.66
CA THR A 309 -27.80 -13.59 -9.09
C THR A 309 -26.37 -14.14 -9.15
N SER A 310 -25.53 -13.57 -10.02
CA SER A 310 -24.10 -13.83 -10.11
C SER A 310 -23.28 -13.37 -8.90
N MET A 311 -23.78 -12.40 -8.11
CA MET A 311 -23.16 -11.96 -6.85
C MET A 311 -23.68 -12.78 -5.66
N ALA A 312 -24.93 -13.28 -5.73
CA ALA A 312 -25.50 -14.17 -4.72
C ALA A 312 -24.90 -15.58 -4.76
N SER A 313 -24.68 -16.14 -5.97
CA SER A 313 -24.13 -17.49 -6.17
C SER A 313 -22.79 -17.74 -5.45
N PRO A 314 -21.74 -16.90 -5.57
CA PRO A 314 -20.46 -17.12 -4.91
C PRO A 314 -20.56 -17.05 -3.39
N GLN A 315 -21.50 -16.27 -2.86
CA GLN A 315 -21.70 -16.21 -1.41
C GLN A 315 -22.29 -17.53 -0.87
N VAL A 316 -23.21 -18.17 -1.61
CA VAL A 316 -23.71 -19.51 -1.27
C VAL A 316 -22.62 -20.57 -1.44
N ALA A 317 -21.77 -20.46 -2.46
CA ALA A 317 -20.61 -21.32 -2.62
C ALA A 317 -19.62 -21.19 -1.44
N GLY A 318 -19.33 -19.96 -1.00
CA GLY A 318 -18.54 -19.68 0.21
C GLY A 318 -19.20 -20.24 1.47
N ALA A 319 -20.51 -20.05 1.62
CA ALA A 319 -21.26 -20.59 2.76
C ALA A 319 -21.20 -22.13 2.80
N SER A 320 -21.23 -22.78 1.63
CA SER A 320 -21.12 -24.24 1.53
C SER A 320 -19.80 -24.78 2.07
N VAL A 321 -18.67 -24.07 1.83
CA VAL A 321 -17.35 -24.51 2.32
C VAL A 321 -17.17 -24.24 3.81
N LEU A 322 -17.71 -23.12 4.34
CA LEU A 322 -17.75 -22.88 5.79
C LEU A 322 -18.59 -23.94 6.52
N VAL A 323 -19.80 -24.24 6.00
CA VAL A 323 -20.68 -25.26 6.57
C VAL A 323 -20.04 -26.64 6.47
N ARG A 324 -19.35 -26.95 5.37
CA ARG A 324 -18.61 -28.20 5.25
C ARG A 324 -17.49 -28.30 6.30
N GLN A 325 -16.68 -27.26 6.48
CA GLN A 325 -15.64 -27.22 7.52
C GLN A 325 -16.27 -27.43 8.90
N ALA A 326 -17.38 -26.75 9.20
CA ALA A 326 -18.13 -26.93 10.45
C ALA A 326 -18.67 -28.36 10.63
N MET A 327 -19.19 -28.99 9.57
CA MET A 327 -19.67 -30.39 9.63
C MET A 327 -18.53 -31.38 9.87
N GLU A 328 -17.37 -31.18 9.23
CA GLU A 328 -16.19 -32.01 9.40
C GLU A 328 -15.60 -31.82 10.81
N MET A 329 -15.56 -30.59 11.32
CA MET A 329 -15.20 -30.28 12.70
C MET A 329 -16.16 -30.94 13.70
N ALA A 330 -17.45 -30.90 13.40
CA ALA A 330 -18.49 -31.47 14.24
C ALA A 330 -18.43 -33.00 14.32
N ASN A 331 -18.07 -33.64 13.22
CA ASN A 331 -17.98 -35.09 13.12
C ASN A 331 -16.83 -35.54 12.20
N PRO A 332 -15.58 -35.57 12.70
CA PRO A 332 -14.39 -35.82 11.87
C PRO A 332 -14.36 -37.17 11.17
N GLU A 333 -15.11 -38.16 11.67
CA GLU A 333 -15.19 -39.51 11.11
C GLU A 333 -16.25 -39.63 10.00
N GLN A 334 -17.09 -38.61 9.82
CA GLN A 334 -18.14 -38.61 8.82
C GLN A 334 -17.66 -37.94 7.53
N THR A 335 -17.76 -38.65 6.42
CA THR A 335 -17.64 -38.03 5.09
C THR A 335 -18.84 -37.10 4.86
N VAL A 336 -18.58 -35.82 4.67
CA VAL A 336 -19.59 -34.82 4.35
C VAL A 336 -19.91 -34.85 2.86
N THR A 337 -21.19 -34.91 2.53
CA THR A 337 -21.69 -34.94 1.14
C THR A 337 -22.35 -33.62 0.76
N SER A 338 -22.31 -33.26 -0.53
CA SER A 338 -23.00 -32.08 -1.08
C SER A 338 -24.48 -32.03 -0.73
N ALA A 339 -25.17 -33.18 -0.73
CA ALA A 339 -26.56 -33.29 -0.31
C ALA A 339 -26.79 -32.96 1.17
N GLN A 340 -25.85 -33.30 2.06
CA GLN A 340 -25.94 -32.95 3.47
C GLN A 340 -25.74 -31.45 3.69
N ILE A 341 -24.76 -30.85 3.02
CA ILE A 341 -24.51 -29.41 3.07
C ILE A 341 -25.73 -28.64 2.59
N LEU A 342 -26.27 -29.01 1.42
CA LEU A 342 -27.46 -28.37 0.85
C LEU A 342 -28.69 -28.52 1.76
N GLN A 343 -28.92 -29.72 2.29
CA GLN A 343 -30.05 -29.95 3.20
C GLN A 343 -29.90 -29.11 4.47
N HIS A 344 -28.70 -29.04 5.04
CA HIS A 344 -28.43 -28.27 6.25
C HIS A 344 -28.61 -26.77 6.01
N LEU A 345 -28.03 -26.23 4.93
CA LEU A 345 -28.23 -24.83 4.52
C LEU A 345 -29.71 -24.47 4.38
N ARG A 346 -30.54 -25.39 3.86
CA ARG A 346 -32.00 -25.20 3.77
C ARG A 346 -32.69 -25.28 5.13
N ASP A 347 -32.35 -26.28 5.94
CA ASP A 347 -32.97 -26.50 7.25
C ASP A 347 -32.70 -25.37 8.24
N THR A 348 -31.56 -24.68 8.11
CA THR A 348 -31.16 -23.55 8.95
C THR A 348 -31.42 -22.20 8.30
N SER A 349 -31.94 -22.16 7.08
CA SER A 349 -32.24 -20.92 6.37
C SER A 349 -33.42 -20.14 6.96
N LEU A 350 -33.49 -18.86 6.61
CA LEU A 350 -34.72 -18.08 6.75
C LEU A 350 -35.67 -18.44 5.59
N THR A 351 -36.70 -19.22 5.89
CA THR A 351 -37.74 -19.57 4.92
C THR A 351 -38.68 -18.39 4.67
N ASN A 352 -38.74 -17.95 3.42
CA ASN A 352 -39.56 -16.83 2.96
C ASN A 352 -40.58 -17.28 1.91
N THR A 353 -41.59 -16.44 1.66
CA THR A 353 -42.59 -16.68 0.62
C THR A 353 -42.68 -15.45 -0.27
N ASP A 354 -42.46 -15.63 -1.57
CA ASP A 354 -42.58 -14.56 -2.56
C ASP A 354 -44.05 -14.13 -2.64
N PRO A 355 -44.40 -12.88 -2.28
CA PRO A 355 -45.78 -12.42 -2.29
C PRO A 355 -46.37 -12.36 -3.72
N SER A 356 -45.53 -12.34 -4.75
CA SER A 356 -45.97 -12.25 -6.16
C SER A 356 -46.35 -13.60 -6.76
N THR A 357 -45.65 -14.67 -6.41
CA THR A 357 -45.85 -16.01 -6.98
C THR A 357 -46.41 -17.03 -5.98
N GLY A 358 -46.23 -16.79 -4.67
CA GLY A 358 -46.52 -17.74 -3.60
C GLY A 358 -45.48 -18.85 -3.45
N LEU A 359 -44.36 -18.78 -4.18
CA LEU A 359 -43.25 -19.72 -4.08
C LEU A 359 -42.46 -19.52 -2.79
N VAL A 360 -41.92 -20.60 -2.25
CA VAL A 360 -41.07 -20.59 -1.05
C VAL A 360 -39.61 -20.54 -1.46
N TYR A 361 -38.81 -19.72 -0.79
CA TYR A 361 -37.37 -19.63 -0.98
C TYR A 361 -36.65 -19.54 0.38
N HIS A 362 -35.35 -19.82 0.39
CA HIS A 362 -34.55 -20.09 1.59
C HIS A 362 -33.34 -19.16 1.60
N THR A 363 -33.39 -18.10 2.41
CA THR A 363 -32.26 -17.18 2.56
C THR A 363 -31.21 -17.78 3.49
N VAL A 364 -29.96 -17.86 3.03
CA VAL A 364 -28.84 -18.41 3.82
C VAL A 364 -28.68 -17.62 5.12
N ASP A 365 -28.54 -18.35 6.23
CA ASP A 365 -28.27 -17.82 7.56
C ASP A 365 -27.06 -18.60 8.11
N LEU A 366 -25.89 -17.95 8.06
CA LEU A 366 -24.63 -18.58 8.44
C LEU A 366 -24.52 -18.77 9.95
N GLN A 367 -25.06 -17.84 10.74
CA GLN A 367 -25.10 -17.97 12.20
C GLN A 367 -25.89 -19.23 12.59
N ALA A 368 -27.08 -19.43 12.03
CA ALA A 368 -27.88 -20.63 12.29
C ALA A 368 -27.24 -21.90 11.71
N ALA A 369 -26.68 -21.82 10.50
CA ALA A 369 -26.05 -22.96 9.84
C ALA A 369 -24.82 -23.46 10.61
N VAL A 370 -23.89 -22.59 10.96
CA VAL A 370 -22.67 -22.97 11.67
C VAL A 370 -22.95 -23.23 13.16
N GLY A 371 -23.71 -22.36 13.82
CA GLY A 371 -24.00 -22.49 15.24
C GLY A 371 -24.75 -23.77 15.59
N SER A 372 -25.73 -24.19 14.77
CA SER A 372 -26.43 -25.46 15.01
C SER A 372 -25.54 -26.70 14.95
N LEU A 373 -24.37 -26.60 14.30
CA LEU A 373 -23.36 -27.65 14.26
C LEU A 373 -22.39 -27.54 15.44
N LEU A 374 -21.89 -26.33 15.73
CA LEU A 374 -20.73 -26.14 16.60
C LEU A 374 -21.05 -25.67 18.02
N ASP A 375 -22.23 -25.09 18.29
CA ASP A 375 -22.61 -24.61 19.64
C ASP A 375 -22.61 -25.69 20.71
N SER A 376 -22.81 -26.95 20.30
CA SER A 376 -22.86 -28.11 21.20
C SER A 376 -21.57 -28.92 21.24
N ILE A 377 -20.59 -28.55 20.41
CA ILE A 377 -19.37 -29.30 20.23
C ILE A 377 -18.28 -28.52 20.92
N ASP A 378 -17.80 -29.10 22.01
CA ASP A 378 -16.65 -28.64 22.75
C ASP A 378 -15.39 -28.86 21.88
N ILE A 379 -15.25 -28.03 20.84
CA ILE A 379 -14.10 -28.07 19.92
C ILE A 379 -12.97 -27.36 20.63
N ALA A 380 -12.15 -28.18 21.30
CA ALA A 380 -10.77 -27.92 21.67
C ALA A 380 -10.38 -26.43 21.82
N GLY A 381 -10.87 -25.80 22.89
CA GLY A 381 -9.99 -24.96 23.69
C GLY A 381 -8.84 -25.77 24.29
N PRO A 382 -7.83 -25.13 24.92
CA PRO A 382 -6.79 -25.82 25.69
C PRO A 382 -7.41 -26.72 26.79
N PRO A 383 -6.66 -27.71 27.30
CA PRO A 383 -7.16 -29.04 27.67
C PRO A 383 -8.15 -29.10 28.85
N ASP A 384 -9.04 -30.10 28.77
CA ASP A 384 -9.98 -30.59 29.79
C ASP A 384 -9.48 -30.47 31.24
N LEU A 385 -10.19 -29.67 32.04
CA LEU A 385 -10.17 -29.77 33.49
C LEU A 385 -11.45 -30.47 33.97
N GLY A 386 -11.33 -31.78 34.10
CA GLY A 386 -12.39 -32.65 34.58
C GLY A 386 -13.10 -32.14 35.83
N ASN A 387 -14.43 -32.26 35.79
CA ASN A 387 -15.39 -32.16 36.88
C ASN A 387 -14.81 -32.10 38.32
N SER A 388 -14.74 -30.88 38.86
CA SER A 388 -14.83 -30.61 40.28
C SER A 388 -15.75 -29.41 40.50
N VAL A 389 -16.98 -29.69 40.93
CA VAL A 389 -17.94 -28.70 41.41
C VAL A 389 -17.35 -27.95 42.61
N THR A 390 -16.89 -26.71 42.41
CA THR A 390 -16.78 -25.69 43.45
C THR A 390 -17.01 -24.29 42.85
N ASP A 391 -18.25 -23.81 42.95
CA ASP A 391 -18.64 -22.44 43.31
C ASP A 391 -17.66 -21.30 42.95
N ASN A 392 -17.44 -21.02 41.65
CA ASN A 392 -16.84 -19.78 41.19
C ASN A 392 -17.93 -18.90 40.58
N PHE A 393 -18.48 -18.04 41.42
CA PHE A 393 -19.38 -16.95 41.02
C PHE A 393 -18.59 -16.04 40.06
N LEU A 394 -18.94 -16.04 38.78
CA LEU A 394 -18.59 -14.91 37.92
C LEU A 394 -19.28 -13.70 38.55
N PRO A 395 -18.54 -12.65 38.96
CA PRO A 395 -19.18 -11.43 39.47
C PRO A 395 -20.13 -10.90 38.40
N ASP A 396 -21.31 -10.43 38.79
CA ASP A 396 -22.14 -9.61 37.91
C ASP A 396 -21.29 -8.38 37.57
N ALA A 397 -20.60 -8.36 36.43
CA ALA A 397 -19.89 -7.16 36.00
C ALA A 397 -20.93 -6.04 35.92
N GLU A 398 -20.70 -4.95 36.65
CA GLU A 398 -21.67 -3.85 36.68
C GLU A 398 -21.74 -3.16 35.31
N GLN A 399 -20.68 -3.27 34.51
CA GLN A 399 -20.56 -2.61 33.23
C GLN A 399 -19.65 -3.36 32.25
N PHE A 400 -20.19 -3.70 31.07
CA PHE A 400 -19.41 -4.07 29.90
C PHE A 400 -18.90 -2.81 29.20
N LEU A 401 -17.58 -2.72 29.01
CA LEU A 401 -16.90 -1.56 28.43
C LEU A 401 -16.65 -1.72 26.93
N GLY A 402 -16.88 -2.92 26.36
CA GLY A 402 -16.64 -3.21 24.95
C GLY A 402 -15.27 -3.86 24.68
N ALA A 403 -14.93 -3.93 23.40
CA ALA A 403 -13.59 -4.29 22.95
C ALA A 403 -12.62 -3.13 23.22
N VAL A 404 -11.46 -3.46 23.77
CA VAL A 404 -10.49 -2.48 24.25
C VAL A 404 -9.17 -2.63 23.51
N ASP A 405 -8.85 -1.60 22.74
CA ASP A 405 -7.55 -1.37 22.10
C ASP A 405 -6.71 -0.40 22.95
N SER A 406 -6.98 0.91 22.94
CA SER A 406 -6.31 1.92 23.76
C SER A 406 -7.29 3.00 24.23
N GLN A 407 -7.87 2.81 25.41
CA GLN A 407 -9.00 3.64 25.88
C GLN A 407 -8.86 4.00 27.37
N ALA A 408 -9.29 5.20 27.74
CA ALA A 408 -9.27 5.68 29.13
C ALA A 408 -10.64 5.53 29.79
N PHE A 409 -10.68 4.81 30.92
CA PHE A 409 -11.91 4.55 31.66
C PHE A 409 -11.84 5.11 33.08
N ALA A 410 -12.94 5.71 33.55
CA ALA A 410 -13.08 6.09 34.96
C ALA A 410 -13.58 4.88 35.76
N LEU A 411 -12.67 4.21 36.48
CA LEU A 411 -13.01 3.04 37.29
C LEU A 411 -13.31 3.46 38.74
N GLN A 412 -14.38 2.90 39.26
CA GLN A 412 -14.69 2.96 40.69
C GLN A 412 -13.93 1.87 41.44
N VAL A 413 -13.46 2.19 42.64
CA VAL A 413 -12.76 1.21 43.49
C VAL A 413 -13.69 0.07 43.87
N ASP A 414 -13.16 -1.15 43.85
CA ASP A 414 -13.84 -2.39 44.22
C ASP A 414 -14.98 -2.85 43.29
N GLU A 415 -15.22 -2.16 42.16
CA GLU A 415 -16.22 -2.54 41.14
C GLU A 415 -15.62 -3.41 40.02
N TRP A 416 -16.44 -4.30 39.46
CA TRP A 416 -16.04 -5.19 38.35
C TRP A 416 -16.49 -4.64 36.99
N TYR A 417 -15.53 -4.56 36.08
CA TYR A 417 -15.72 -4.14 34.70
C TYR A 417 -15.38 -5.29 33.76
N GLU A 418 -16.22 -5.50 32.75
CA GLU A 418 -15.98 -6.49 31.72
C GLU A 418 -15.43 -5.82 30.46
N VAL A 419 -14.36 -6.39 29.90
CA VAL A 419 -13.69 -5.94 28.69
C VAL A 419 -13.38 -7.12 27.78
N GLU A 420 -13.28 -6.85 26.49
CA GLU A 420 -12.83 -7.81 25.48
C GLU A 420 -11.52 -7.32 24.87
N MET A 421 -10.51 -8.19 24.76
CA MET A 421 -9.21 -7.84 24.19
C MET A 421 -9.28 -7.81 22.66
N THR A 422 -8.72 -6.79 22.02
CA THR A 422 -8.71 -6.69 20.54
C THR A 422 -7.60 -7.52 19.92
N HIS A 423 -6.46 -7.67 20.59
CA HIS A 423 -5.27 -8.36 20.09
C HIS A 423 -4.72 -9.37 21.09
N GLU A 424 -4.12 -10.44 20.57
CA GLU A 424 -3.26 -11.31 21.37
C GLU A 424 -2.01 -10.53 21.77
N GLY A 425 -1.52 -10.76 22.99
CA GLY A 425 -0.26 -10.21 23.45
C GLY A 425 -0.39 -9.58 24.83
N ILE A 426 0.01 -8.33 24.94
CA ILE A 426 0.13 -7.62 26.21
C ILE A 426 -1.08 -6.73 26.41
N PHE A 427 -1.78 -6.97 27.52
CA PHE A 427 -2.79 -6.08 28.05
C PHE A 427 -2.22 -5.32 29.24
N THR A 428 -2.16 -3.99 29.11
CA THR A 428 -1.59 -3.09 30.08
C THR A 428 -2.69 -2.22 30.72
N LEU A 429 -2.72 -2.23 32.05
CA LEU A 429 -3.53 -1.32 32.86
C LEU A 429 -2.63 -0.27 33.49
N SER A 430 -2.86 1.01 33.15
CA SER A 430 -2.09 2.14 33.67
C SER A 430 -2.98 3.08 34.48
N GLY A 431 -2.81 3.08 35.81
CA GLY A 431 -3.48 3.96 36.77
C GLY A 431 -2.52 4.94 37.46
N GLY A 432 -3.02 5.67 38.46
CA GLY A 432 -2.18 6.51 39.32
C GLY A 432 -1.35 5.68 40.32
N ALA A 433 -0.39 6.33 40.99
CA ALA A 433 0.43 5.70 42.01
C ALA A 433 -0.42 5.00 43.09
N GLY A 434 -0.07 3.75 43.42
CA GLY A 434 -0.82 2.92 44.35
C GLY A 434 -2.12 2.30 43.79
N SER A 435 -2.27 2.24 42.47
CA SER A 435 -3.27 1.39 41.81
C SER A 435 -2.83 -0.08 41.86
N ASP A 436 -3.69 -0.95 42.33
CA ASP A 436 -3.55 -2.40 42.18
C ASP A 436 -4.74 -2.95 41.40
N PHE A 437 -4.54 -4.02 40.64
CA PHE A 437 -5.54 -4.55 39.73
C PHE A 437 -5.74 -6.04 39.97
N VAL A 438 -7.01 -6.44 40.05
CA VAL A 438 -7.39 -7.84 40.05
C VAL A 438 -8.07 -8.15 38.73
N VAL A 439 -7.44 -9.01 37.94
CA VAL A 439 -7.94 -9.42 36.62
C VAL A 439 -8.32 -10.90 36.65
N ARG A 440 -9.50 -11.22 36.13
CA ARG A 440 -9.99 -12.61 35.98
C ARG A 440 -10.42 -12.88 34.55
N ASN A 441 -10.28 -14.13 34.10
CA ASN A 441 -10.86 -14.56 32.83
C ASN A 441 -12.36 -14.86 32.98
N ALA A 442 -13.01 -15.19 31.87
CA ALA A 442 -14.40 -15.64 31.81
C ALA A 442 -14.72 -16.93 32.60
N ASN A 443 -13.72 -17.67 33.09
CA ASN A 443 -13.92 -18.82 33.99
C ASN A 443 -13.84 -18.42 35.48
N GLY A 444 -13.55 -17.14 35.76
CA GLY A 444 -13.34 -16.62 37.09
C GLY A 444 -11.95 -16.90 37.65
N ASP A 445 -11.01 -17.43 36.86
CA ASP A 445 -9.63 -17.66 37.29
C ASP A 445 -8.85 -16.35 37.31
N LEU A 446 -8.00 -16.17 38.32
CA LEU A 446 -7.13 -15.00 38.45
C LEU A 446 -5.99 -15.05 37.44
N LEU A 447 -5.90 -14.04 36.57
CA LEU A 447 -4.72 -13.82 35.75
C LEU A 447 -3.57 -13.35 36.64
N GLN A 448 -2.38 -13.91 36.40
CA GLN A 448 -1.17 -13.45 37.07
C GLN A 448 -0.55 -12.33 36.25
N PRO A 449 -0.19 -11.19 36.88
CA PRO A 449 0.55 -10.15 36.18
C PRO A 449 1.94 -10.66 35.79
N LEU A 450 2.47 -10.14 34.69
CA LEU A 450 3.80 -10.49 34.22
C LEU A 450 4.86 -10.07 35.25
N ALA A 451 5.53 -11.06 35.85
CA ALA A 451 6.59 -10.83 36.82
C ALA A 451 7.92 -10.56 36.10
N GLY A 452 8.52 -9.39 36.31
CA GLY A 452 9.72 -8.94 35.61
C GLY A 452 10.99 -9.63 36.04
N GLY A 453 11.16 -10.86 35.58
CA GLY A 453 12.40 -11.61 35.70
C GLY A 453 13.44 -11.18 34.67
N SER A 454 14.69 -11.59 34.89
CA SER A 454 15.78 -11.45 33.91
C SER A 454 15.62 -12.34 32.68
N ASP A 455 14.70 -13.31 32.73
CA ASP A 455 14.52 -14.37 31.72
C ASP A 455 13.26 -14.14 30.85
N SER A 456 12.54 -13.02 31.02
CA SER A 456 11.39 -12.65 30.20
C SER A 456 11.76 -11.63 29.11
N GLN A 457 11.19 -11.81 27.91
CA GLN A 457 11.38 -10.93 26.74
C GLN A 457 10.88 -9.50 26.99
N LEU A 458 9.94 -9.34 27.92
CA LEU A 458 9.68 -8.07 28.62
C LEU A 458 10.46 -8.04 29.91
N ALA A 459 11.25 -6.99 30.15
CA ALA A 459 11.49 -6.60 31.53
C ALA A 459 10.13 -6.14 32.10
N ALA A 460 9.71 -6.58 33.30
CA ALA A 460 8.43 -6.03 33.81
C ALA A 460 8.55 -4.52 33.82
N SER A 461 7.48 -3.90 33.34
CA SER A 461 7.23 -2.50 33.62
C SER A 461 7.15 -2.35 35.14
N GLN A 462 8.27 -2.02 35.79
CA GLN A 462 8.27 -1.55 37.18
C GLN A 462 7.95 -0.06 37.22
N VAL A 463 6.99 0.36 36.39
CA VAL A 463 6.43 1.70 36.42
C VAL A 463 5.30 1.67 37.44
N ASP A 464 5.44 2.46 38.52
CA ASP A 464 4.43 2.54 39.59
C ASP A 464 3.06 2.92 38.99
N GLY A 465 2.07 2.05 39.16
CA GLY A 465 0.71 2.20 38.60
C GLY A 465 0.46 1.49 37.26
N GLN A 466 1.45 0.84 36.65
CA GLN A 466 1.27 0.02 35.44
C GLN A 466 1.36 -1.48 35.77
N THR A 467 0.40 -2.26 35.27
CA THR A 467 0.40 -3.72 35.41
C THR A 467 0.09 -4.38 34.06
N ASP A 468 0.93 -5.33 33.66
CA ASP A 468 0.86 -6.01 32.36
C ASP A 468 0.40 -7.47 32.52
N TYR A 469 -0.46 -7.92 31.61
CA TYR A 469 -1.01 -9.28 31.55
C TYR A 469 -0.80 -9.85 30.15
N LEU A 470 -0.56 -11.16 30.07
CA LEU A 470 -0.59 -11.88 28.79
C LEU A 470 -2.03 -12.29 28.50
N VAL A 471 -2.52 -11.98 27.31
CA VAL A 471 -3.90 -12.19 26.89
C VAL A 471 -3.98 -12.75 25.48
N ASP A 472 -5.08 -13.43 25.18
CA ASP A 472 -5.41 -13.88 23.83
C ASP A 472 -6.32 -12.86 23.15
N ALA A 473 -6.33 -12.83 21.81
CA ALA A 473 -7.30 -12.02 21.06
C ALA A 473 -8.74 -12.43 21.44
N LYS A 474 -9.63 -11.46 21.58
CA LYS A 474 -11.06 -11.63 21.95
C LYS A 474 -11.27 -12.25 23.33
N GLN A 475 -10.21 -12.31 24.16
CA GLN A 475 -10.32 -12.81 25.52
C GLN A 475 -11.16 -11.84 26.35
N ARG A 476 -12.28 -12.35 26.90
CA ARG A 476 -13.09 -11.60 27.86
C ARG A 476 -12.44 -11.62 29.24
N LEU A 477 -12.20 -10.43 29.78
CA LEU A 477 -11.59 -10.22 31.08
C LEU A 477 -12.49 -9.39 31.99
N PHE A 478 -12.39 -9.68 33.27
CA PHE A 478 -13.05 -8.97 34.35
C PHE A 478 -11.97 -8.25 35.15
N VAL A 479 -12.00 -6.92 35.13
CA VAL A 479 -11.02 -6.05 35.77
C VAL A 479 -11.64 -5.35 36.96
N ARG A 480 -10.91 -5.33 38.07
CA ARG A 480 -11.28 -4.56 39.27
C ARG A 480 -10.08 -3.77 39.78
N LEU A 481 -10.32 -2.49 40.05
CA LEU A 481 -9.35 -1.58 40.65
C LEU A 481 -9.38 -1.70 42.19
N GLU A 482 -8.25 -2.10 42.78
CA GLU A 482 -8.01 -2.05 44.23
C GLU A 482 -7.11 -0.86 44.54
N ALA A 483 -7.70 0.29 44.85
CA ALA A 483 -6.98 1.53 45.15
C ALA A 483 -7.63 2.29 46.31
N SER A 484 -7.00 3.39 46.77
CA SER A 484 -7.55 4.20 47.86
C SER A 484 -8.71 5.13 47.46
N SER A 485 -8.92 5.34 46.16
CA SER A 485 -9.95 6.22 45.57
C SER A 485 -10.12 5.90 44.10
N ASP A 486 -11.28 6.23 43.52
CA ASP A 486 -11.59 6.11 42.08
C ASP A 486 -10.55 6.83 41.22
N GLN A 487 -10.22 6.25 40.07
CA GLN A 487 -9.18 6.77 39.18
C GLN A 487 -9.55 6.57 37.72
N THR A 488 -8.97 7.42 36.86
CA THR A 488 -8.93 7.15 35.43
C THR A 488 -7.79 6.15 35.17
N VAL A 489 -8.12 5.05 34.51
CA VAL A 489 -7.20 3.98 34.14
C VAL A 489 -7.17 3.89 32.63
N ILE A 490 -5.98 3.86 32.06
CA ILE A 490 -5.77 3.64 30.63
C ILE A 490 -5.60 2.14 30.42
N PHE A 491 -6.42 1.60 29.54
CA PHE A 491 -6.36 0.22 29.09
C PHE A 491 -5.67 0.24 27.73
N ASN A 492 -4.65 -0.61 27.55
CA ASN A 492 -3.90 -0.69 26.31
C ASN A 492 -3.62 -2.15 25.93
N ASN A 493 -3.98 -2.55 24.72
CA ASN A 493 -3.82 -3.90 24.15
C ASN A 493 -3.28 -3.79 22.72
N LEU A 494 -2.16 -3.06 22.58
CA LEU A 494 -1.56 -2.69 21.30
C LEU A 494 -0.17 -3.31 21.06
N LEU A 495 0.31 -4.19 21.95
CA LEU A 495 1.65 -4.78 21.85
C LEU A 495 1.60 -6.30 21.85
N GLN A 496 2.13 -6.93 20.81
CA GLN A 496 2.35 -8.37 20.74
C GLN A 496 3.84 -8.71 20.69
N LEU A 497 4.18 -9.79 21.40
CA LEU A 497 5.55 -10.27 21.51
C LEU A 497 5.64 -11.68 20.97
N ASN A 498 6.30 -11.80 19.83
CA ASN A 498 6.60 -13.05 19.19
C ASN A 498 8.09 -13.38 19.38
N SER A 499 8.48 -14.65 19.19
CA SER A 499 9.87 -15.08 19.41
C SER A 499 10.85 -14.33 18.49
N GLY A 500 11.44 -13.24 19.00
CA GLY A 500 12.35 -12.36 18.26
C GLY A 500 11.70 -11.27 17.40
N LYS A 501 10.37 -11.10 17.45
CA LYS A 501 9.61 -10.04 16.76
C LYS A 501 8.71 -9.30 17.76
N VAL A 502 8.61 -7.98 17.62
CA VAL A 502 7.63 -7.16 18.34
C VAL A 502 6.69 -6.52 17.32
N GLU A 503 5.40 -6.58 17.60
CA GLU A 503 4.35 -5.95 16.80
C GLU A 503 3.62 -4.91 17.64
N VAL A 504 3.48 -3.71 17.08
CA VAL A 504 2.69 -2.61 17.63
C VAL A 504 1.51 -2.39 16.70
N PHE A 505 0.32 -2.48 17.25
CA PHE A 505 -0.93 -2.22 16.55
C PHE A 505 -1.43 -0.81 16.89
N GLY A 506 -2.01 -0.14 15.91
CA GLY A 506 -2.67 1.14 16.08
C GLY A 506 -4.19 0.98 16.11
N THR A 507 -4.88 2.10 16.15
CA THR A 507 -6.32 2.21 16.33
C THR A 507 -6.96 3.00 15.18
N GLY A 508 -8.26 3.28 15.28
CA GLY A 508 -8.93 4.21 14.37
C GLY A 508 -8.89 5.68 14.84
N ASP A 509 -8.28 5.94 15.99
CA ASP A 509 -8.04 7.25 16.57
C ASP A 509 -6.54 7.60 16.51
N GLY A 510 -6.18 8.85 16.81
CA GLY A 510 -4.77 9.26 16.80
C GLY A 510 -3.91 8.56 17.86
N ASP A 511 -2.89 7.84 17.40
CA ASP A 511 -1.94 7.07 18.20
C ASP A 511 -0.60 7.78 18.38
N THR A 512 0.01 7.56 19.54
CA THR A 512 1.34 8.09 19.89
C THR A 512 2.28 6.96 20.25
N VAL A 513 3.34 6.79 19.46
CA VAL A 513 4.37 5.79 19.66
C VAL A 513 5.73 6.45 19.84
N ARG A 514 6.45 6.08 20.90
CA ARG A 514 7.83 6.52 21.14
C ARG A 514 8.76 5.32 21.24
N LEU A 515 9.74 5.27 20.34
CA LEU A 515 10.85 4.31 20.35
C LEU A 515 12.11 4.99 20.87
N ASP A 516 12.69 4.49 21.96
CA ASP A 516 13.93 4.99 22.54
C ASP A 516 14.99 3.89 22.52
N LEU A 517 16.08 4.18 21.83
CA LEU A 517 17.24 3.32 21.57
C LEU A 517 18.52 3.88 22.19
N SER A 518 18.43 4.77 23.19
CA SER A 518 19.64 5.40 23.74
C SER A 518 20.58 4.41 24.44
N ASP A 519 20.00 3.40 25.12
CA ASP A 519 20.72 2.44 25.97
C ASP A 519 20.05 1.07 26.11
N ALA A 520 18.77 0.95 25.75
CA ALA A 520 17.97 -0.26 25.68
C ALA A 520 16.84 -0.05 24.66
N VAL A 521 16.11 -1.11 24.30
CA VAL A 521 14.90 -0.98 23.46
C VAL A 521 13.72 -0.64 24.37
N ARG A 522 13.27 0.62 24.34
CA ARG A 522 12.10 1.10 25.09
C ARG A 522 11.02 1.58 24.12
N ILE A 523 9.79 1.12 24.32
CA ILE A 523 8.63 1.48 23.51
C ILE A 523 7.59 2.09 24.44
N GLU A 524 7.01 3.22 24.08
CA GLU A 524 5.85 3.80 24.75
C GLU A 524 4.72 3.95 23.74
N ILE A 525 3.54 3.39 24.04
CA ILE A 525 2.36 3.38 23.16
C ILE A 525 1.21 4.00 23.95
N ASN A 526 0.71 5.16 23.52
CA ASN A 526 -0.37 5.89 24.20
C ASN A 526 -0.16 6.05 25.72
N GLY A 527 1.10 6.24 26.12
CA GLY A 527 1.54 6.40 27.51
C GLY A 527 1.87 5.10 28.27
N ALA A 528 1.51 3.93 27.74
CA ALA A 528 1.91 2.63 28.28
C ALA A 528 3.38 2.33 27.92
N LYS A 529 4.19 1.94 28.91
CA LYS A 529 5.66 1.87 28.76
C LYS A 529 6.16 0.43 28.82
N TYR A 530 7.05 0.10 27.88
CA TYR A 530 7.62 -1.22 27.71
C TYR A 530 9.14 -1.14 27.58
N GLN A 531 9.84 -2.05 28.24
CA GLN A 531 11.27 -2.27 28.00
C GLN A 531 11.46 -3.70 27.50
N ILE A 532 11.90 -3.81 26.25
CA ILE A 532 12.09 -5.09 25.58
C ILE A 532 13.51 -5.58 25.83
N ASN A 533 13.64 -6.82 26.31
CA ASN A 533 14.90 -7.55 26.37
C ASN A 533 14.97 -8.46 25.14
N PRO A 534 15.64 -8.03 24.06
CA PRO A 534 15.53 -8.75 22.81
C PRO A 534 16.30 -10.07 22.87
N THR A 535 15.67 -11.15 22.37
CA THR A 535 16.30 -12.47 22.28
C THR A 535 17.25 -12.59 21.10
N ASN A 536 17.07 -11.71 20.10
CA ASN A 536 17.88 -11.58 18.88
C ASN A 536 18.35 -10.11 18.74
N SER A 537 19.50 -9.87 18.13
CA SER A 537 19.99 -8.52 17.82
C SER A 537 20.47 -8.49 16.36
N PRO A 538 19.88 -7.62 15.52
CA PRO A 538 18.82 -6.66 15.83
C PRO A 538 17.45 -7.33 16.12
N LEU A 539 16.61 -6.65 16.91
CA LEU A 539 15.21 -7.02 17.16
C LEU A 539 14.35 -6.62 15.95
N ALA A 540 13.55 -7.55 15.42
CA ALA A 540 12.54 -7.21 14.42
C ALA A 540 11.37 -6.47 15.10
N LEU A 541 11.09 -5.26 14.66
CA LEU A 541 9.98 -4.42 15.15
C LEU A 541 9.07 -4.04 13.97
N HIS A 542 7.77 -4.21 14.14
CA HIS A 542 6.77 -3.81 13.17
C HIS A 542 5.73 -2.94 13.85
N MET A 543 5.38 -1.80 13.27
CA MET A 543 4.45 -0.83 13.86
C MET A 543 3.49 -0.30 12.81
N GLU A 544 2.19 -0.50 13.01
CA GLU A 544 1.14 -0.01 12.13
C GLU A 544 0.25 0.94 12.92
N ALA A 545 0.11 2.19 12.49
CA ALA A 545 -0.63 3.20 13.25
C ALA A 545 -2.16 3.12 13.08
N GLY A 546 -2.65 2.46 12.04
CA GLY A 546 -4.08 2.41 11.73
C GLY A 546 -4.56 3.69 11.06
N GLY A 547 -5.68 4.23 11.52
CA GLY A 547 -6.22 5.49 11.00
C GLY A 547 -6.26 6.54 12.11
N GLY A 548 -6.00 7.80 11.79
CA GLY A 548 -5.95 8.81 12.84
C GLY A 548 -5.13 10.01 12.45
N GLY A 549 -4.53 10.64 13.44
CA GLY A 549 -3.48 11.63 13.26
C GLY A 549 -2.32 11.19 14.15
N ASP A 550 -1.48 10.34 13.58
CA ASP A 550 -0.58 9.45 14.31
C ASP A 550 0.84 10.02 14.38
N GLU A 551 1.48 9.82 15.52
CA GLU A 551 2.80 10.38 15.83
C GLU A 551 3.78 9.27 16.24
N LEU A 552 4.90 9.18 15.53
CA LEU A 552 6.05 8.35 15.88
C LEU A 552 7.26 9.22 16.24
N THR A 553 7.75 9.10 17.48
CA THR A 553 9.03 9.68 17.89
C THR A 553 10.08 8.60 18.08
N ILE A 554 11.23 8.74 17.43
CA ILE A 554 12.37 7.81 17.53
C ILE A 554 13.57 8.56 18.09
N GLN A 555 14.11 8.06 19.21
CA GLN A 555 15.41 8.46 19.75
C GLN A 555 16.43 7.37 19.42
N GLY A 556 17.38 7.69 18.55
CA GLY A 556 18.50 6.85 18.13
C GLY A 556 19.54 6.64 19.22
N SER A 557 20.56 5.84 18.89
CA SER A 557 21.59 5.41 19.83
C SER A 557 22.81 6.34 19.73
N THR A 558 23.98 5.91 20.22
CA THR A 558 25.25 6.60 19.89
C THR A 558 25.99 5.93 18.73
N GLY A 559 25.30 4.98 18.08
CA GLY A 559 25.80 4.04 17.08
C GLY A 559 25.69 4.57 15.67
N SER A 560 25.05 3.82 14.78
CA SER A 560 24.84 4.27 13.41
C SER A 560 23.49 3.78 12.97
N GLU A 561 22.59 4.73 12.73
CA GLU A 561 21.22 4.47 12.34
C GLU A 561 20.97 4.91 10.89
N ARG A 562 20.12 4.14 10.21
CA ARG A 562 19.64 4.47 8.87
C ARG A 562 18.13 4.48 8.88
N ILE A 563 17.53 5.60 8.49
CA ILE A 563 16.08 5.74 8.39
C ILE A 563 15.66 6.09 6.96
N ALA A 564 14.57 5.48 6.50
CA ALA A 564 13.86 5.83 5.28
C ALA A 564 12.41 6.20 5.64
N LEU A 565 11.95 7.37 5.19
CA LEU A 565 10.63 7.93 5.50
C LEU A 565 9.87 8.34 4.23
N TYR A 566 8.66 7.82 4.09
CA TYR A 566 7.69 8.06 3.05
C TYR A 566 6.37 8.52 3.70
N PRO A 567 5.66 9.51 3.11
CA PRO A 567 4.38 9.99 3.61
C PRO A 567 3.34 8.87 3.66
N ALA A 568 2.49 8.84 4.70
CA ALA A 568 1.50 7.77 4.94
C ALA A 568 0.60 7.47 3.71
N GLN A 569 0.27 8.47 2.90
CA GLN A 569 -0.56 8.33 1.68
C GLN A 569 0.12 7.58 0.53
N ASN A 570 1.43 7.29 0.63
CA ASN A 570 2.25 6.66 -0.40
C ASN A 570 2.84 5.31 0.05
N VAL A 571 2.36 4.73 1.16
CA VAL A 571 2.94 3.52 1.75
C VAL A 571 2.10 2.30 1.36
N GLN A 572 2.56 1.53 0.37
CA GLN A 572 2.30 0.09 0.33
C GLN A 572 3.00 -0.53 1.55
N THR A 573 2.34 -1.42 2.29
CA THR A 573 2.88 -2.11 3.47
C THR A 573 4.38 -2.44 3.30
N ASP A 574 5.26 -1.88 4.15
CA ASP A 574 6.74 -2.07 4.26
C ASP A 574 7.73 -0.97 3.77
N THR A 575 7.34 0.26 3.42
CA THR A 575 8.34 1.24 2.90
C THR A 575 9.17 1.99 3.95
N ASN A 576 8.62 2.36 5.11
CA ASN A 576 9.44 3.07 6.12
C ASN A 576 10.23 2.09 6.94
N GLN A 577 11.52 2.37 7.08
CA GLN A 577 12.46 1.45 7.70
C GLN A 577 13.45 2.20 8.56
N LEU A 578 13.73 1.66 9.74
CA LEU A 578 14.84 2.06 10.61
C LEU A 578 15.74 0.85 10.86
N THR A 579 17.02 0.97 10.51
CA THR A 579 18.03 -0.05 10.81
C THR A 579 19.05 0.52 11.80
N SER A 580 19.34 -0.24 12.85
CA SER A 580 20.35 0.06 13.88
C SER A 580 21.01 -1.23 14.38
N GLU A 581 21.96 -1.15 15.31
CA GLU A 581 22.50 -2.35 15.97
C GLU A 581 21.47 -3.07 16.87
N MET A 582 20.47 -2.34 17.38
CA MET A 582 19.50 -2.87 18.34
C MET A 582 18.19 -3.32 17.71
N VAL A 583 17.73 -2.63 16.65
CA VAL A 583 16.44 -2.89 15.99
C VAL A 583 16.54 -2.82 14.48
N GLU A 584 15.74 -3.66 13.82
CA GLU A 584 15.29 -3.53 12.43
C GLU A 584 13.78 -3.27 12.50
N ALA A 585 13.38 -2.01 12.33
CA ALA A 585 11.99 -1.58 12.45
C ALA A 585 11.37 -1.26 11.10
N THR A 586 10.16 -1.73 10.87
CA THR A 586 9.26 -1.32 9.78
C THR A 586 8.07 -0.59 10.39
N PHE A 587 7.59 0.47 9.72
CA PHE A 587 6.43 1.20 10.23
C PHE A 587 5.61 1.89 9.14
N ALA A 588 4.29 1.96 9.33
CA ALA A 588 3.38 2.67 8.43
C ALA A 588 2.22 3.32 9.19
N GLY A 589 1.44 4.14 8.49
CA GLY A 589 0.31 4.90 9.04
C GLY A 589 0.66 6.21 9.76
N PHE A 590 1.92 6.48 10.10
CA PHE A 590 2.28 7.70 10.85
C PHE A 590 2.33 8.97 9.98
N GLU A 591 1.43 9.93 10.19
CA GLU A 591 1.49 11.25 9.53
C GLU A 591 2.65 12.09 10.05
N THR A 592 2.97 11.98 11.35
CA THR A 592 4.06 12.74 11.97
C THR A 592 5.17 11.81 12.44
N VAL A 593 6.38 12.00 11.91
CA VAL A 593 7.56 11.23 12.35
C VAL A 593 8.70 12.16 12.76
N ALA A 594 9.14 12.04 14.01
CA ALA A 594 10.31 12.74 14.54
C ALA A 594 11.44 11.74 14.81
N PHE A 595 12.60 11.93 14.19
CA PHE A 595 13.78 11.09 14.38
C PHE A 595 14.98 11.91 14.86
N ASP A 596 15.45 11.64 16.07
CA ASP A 596 16.71 12.12 16.60
C ASP A 596 17.75 11.00 16.48
N GLY A 597 18.85 11.22 15.75
CA GLY A 597 19.89 10.22 15.54
C GLY A 597 20.65 9.81 16.81
N GLY A 598 20.59 10.57 17.90
CA GLY A 598 21.33 10.28 19.16
C GLY A 598 22.86 10.44 19.07
N GLY A 599 23.38 10.57 17.84
CA GLY A 599 24.77 10.79 17.48
C GLY A 599 25.38 9.54 16.85
N GLY A 600 26.31 9.71 15.92
CA GLY A 600 26.74 8.56 15.14
C GLY A 600 27.11 8.95 13.72
N ALA A 601 27.25 7.94 12.87
CA ALA A 601 27.35 8.12 11.43
C ALA A 601 25.97 7.91 10.78
N ASP A 602 24.97 8.63 11.26
CA ASP A 602 23.57 8.41 10.91
C ASP A 602 23.21 8.94 9.54
N GLN A 603 22.19 8.33 8.94
CA GLN A 603 21.68 8.70 7.63
C GLN A 603 20.15 8.68 7.59
N ALA A 604 19.56 9.73 7.02
CA ALA A 604 18.13 9.81 6.74
C ALA A 604 17.85 9.99 5.25
N SER A 605 16.93 9.19 4.71
CA SER A 605 16.37 9.37 3.36
C SER A 605 14.88 9.67 3.50
N VAL A 606 14.45 10.85 3.09
CA VAL A 606 13.11 11.38 3.33
C VAL A 606 12.46 11.72 1.99
N TYR A 607 11.24 11.27 1.78
CA TYR A 607 10.51 11.43 0.53
C TYR A 607 9.27 12.31 0.72
N GLY A 608 9.00 13.15 -0.28
CA GLY A 608 7.80 13.98 -0.36
C GLY A 608 6.64 13.28 -1.06
N THR A 609 5.61 14.06 -1.37
CA THR A 609 4.44 13.67 -2.16
C THR A 609 4.52 14.29 -3.57
N PRO A 610 3.59 13.97 -4.48
CA PRO A 610 3.43 14.74 -5.71
C PRO A 610 2.76 16.13 -5.51
N GLY A 611 2.39 16.48 -4.27
CA GLY A 611 1.83 17.79 -3.91
C GLY A 611 2.91 18.84 -3.65
N ASP A 612 2.51 20.04 -3.21
CA ASP A 612 3.47 21.08 -2.83
C ASP A 612 4.10 20.73 -1.46
N ASP A 613 5.41 20.46 -1.45
CA ASP A 613 6.18 20.15 -0.26
C ASP A 613 7.18 21.25 0.11
N GLN A 614 7.47 21.37 1.40
CA GLN A 614 8.43 22.32 1.93
C GLN A 614 9.50 21.64 2.77
N LEU A 615 10.77 21.80 2.36
CA LEU A 615 11.95 21.38 3.11
C LEU A 615 12.62 22.57 3.79
N THR A 616 12.98 22.42 5.06
CA THR A 616 13.94 23.28 5.76
C THR A 616 15.05 22.42 6.34
N ALA A 617 16.29 22.56 5.86
CA ALA A 617 17.44 21.78 6.30
C ALA A 617 18.58 22.66 6.80
N SER A 618 19.16 22.30 7.94
CA SER A 618 20.35 22.89 8.56
C SER A 618 21.37 21.79 8.83
N PRO A 619 22.59 22.08 9.33
CA PRO A 619 23.51 21.03 9.70
C PRO A 619 22.88 20.10 10.74
N GLN A 620 22.86 18.80 10.44
CA GLN A 620 22.29 17.74 11.28
C GLN A 620 20.77 17.74 11.45
N SER A 621 20.03 18.62 10.78
CA SER A 621 18.58 18.65 10.90
C SER A 621 17.86 18.94 9.61
N ALA A 622 16.65 18.38 9.46
CA ALA A 622 15.77 18.67 8.36
C ALA A 622 14.31 18.49 8.77
N SER A 623 13.46 19.41 8.33
CA SER A 623 12.01 19.27 8.41
C SER A 623 11.43 19.27 7.01
N LEU A 624 10.69 18.21 6.67
CA LEU A 624 9.92 18.11 5.43
C LEU A 624 8.44 18.06 5.78
N THR A 625 7.66 18.97 5.20
CA THR A 625 6.21 19.05 5.44
C THR A 625 5.46 19.18 4.14
N GLY A 626 4.33 18.49 4.02
CA GLY A 626 3.39 18.63 2.91
C GLY A 626 1.96 18.45 3.38
N ALA A 627 1.04 18.24 2.44
CA ALA A 627 -0.36 18.02 2.79
C ALA A 627 -0.54 16.67 3.51
N GLY A 628 -0.88 16.70 4.80
CA GLY A 628 -1.21 15.50 5.58
C GLY A 628 -0.02 14.73 6.15
N TYR A 629 1.20 15.28 6.10
CA TYR A 629 2.36 14.66 6.76
C TYR A 629 3.42 15.69 7.20
N ALA A 630 4.20 15.32 8.21
CA ALA A 630 5.32 16.12 8.71
C ALA A 630 6.46 15.22 9.23
N PHE A 631 7.66 15.40 8.70
CA PHE A 631 8.87 14.73 9.15
C PHE A 631 9.87 15.71 9.75
N ASP A 632 10.38 15.38 10.94
CA ASP A 632 11.44 16.14 11.62
C ASP A 632 12.64 15.24 11.91
N ILE A 633 13.80 15.64 11.42
CA ILE A 633 15.06 14.91 11.54
C ILE A 633 16.03 15.77 12.34
N GLN A 634 16.67 15.21 13.35
CA GLN A 634 17.63 15.88 14.23
C GLN A 634 18.85 14.99 14.49
N GLN A 635 20.02 15.61 14.74
CA GLN A 635 21.28 14.91 15.01
C GLN A 635 21.76 13.95 13.90
N VAL A 636 21.32 14.11 12.65
CA VAL A 636 21.68 13.22 11.53
C VAL A 636 22.67 13.90 10.58
N PRO A 637 23.95 13.49 10.50
CA PRO A 637 24.95 14.18 9.69
C PRO A 637 24.74 14.06 8.17
N ARG A 638 23.99 13.06 7.68
CA ARG A 638 23.73 12.86 6.25
C ARG A 638 22.24 12.74 5.97
N ILE A 639 21.68 13.75 5.30
CA ILE A 639 20.26 13.84 5.01
C ILE A 639 20.06 13.92 3.50
N TYR A 640 19.22 13.04 2.99
CA TYR A 640 18.82 12.97 1.58
C TYR A 640 17.31 13.19 1.51
N VAL A 641 16.88 14.26 0.85
CA VAL A 641 15.47 14.60 0.71
C VAL A 641 15.07 14.59 -0.76
N HIS A 642 13.99 13.87 -1.08
CA HIS A 642 13.51 13.62 -2.43
C HIS A 642 12.08 14.11 -2.58
N ALA A 643 11.89 15.19 -3.32
CA ALA A 643 10.57 15.55 -3.84
C ALA A 643 10.13 14.56 -4.93
N GLN A 644 8.83 14.29 -5.02
CA GLN A 644 8.25 13.47 -6.10
C GLN A 644 7.77 14.38 -7.24
N ALA A 645 7.56 13.82 -8.43
CA ALA A 645 7.15 14.62 -9.57
C ALA A 645 5.71 15.13 -9.40
N GLY A 646 5.55 16.44 -9.19
CA GLY A 646 4.27 17.12 -9.01
C GLY A 646 4.46 18.38 -8.16
N GLY A 647 3.42 19.20 -7.98
CA GLY A 647 3.50 20.40 -7.13
C GLY A 647 4.50 21.50 -7.55
N GLU A 648 4.72 22.45 -6.65
CA GLU A 648 5.83 23.41 -6.64
C GLU A 648 6.59 23.32 -5.31
N ASP A 649 7.63 22.49 -5.28
CA ASP A 649 8.36 22.17 -4.06
C ASP A 649 9.42 23.22 -3.72
N THR A 650 9.53 23.52 -2.43
CA THR A 650 10.45 24.55 -1.93
C THR A 650 11.40 24.04 -0.86
N ALA A 651 12.71 24.20 -1.07
CA ALA A 651 13.76 23.89 -0.11
C ALA A 651 14.47 25.14 0.43
N PHE A 652 14.65 25.20 1.74
CA PHE A 652 15.49 26.17 2.46
C PHE A 652 16.69 25.43 3.06
N LEU A 653 17.91 25.81 2.68
CA LEU A 653 19.16 25.18 3.12
C LEU A 653 20.03 26.17 3.91
N TYR A 654 20.51 25.79 5.09
CA TYR A 654 21.34 26.62 5.96
C TYR A 654 22.70 25.99 6.21
N ASP A 655 23.74 26.82 6.24
CA ASP A 655 25.14 26.46 6.43
C ASP A 655 25.49 26.07 7.88
N SER A 656 26.71 25.57 8.05
CA SER A 656 27.35 25.40 9.35
C SER A 656 28.25 26.58 9.67
N ALA A 657 28.85 26.60 10.87
CA ALA A 657 29.84 27.62 11.22
C ALA A 657 31.24 27.37 10.61
N GLY A 658 31.38 26.32 9.78
CA GLY A 658 32.61 25.96 9.08
C GLY A 658 32.55 26.36 7.60
N ASP A 659 33.58 26.00 6.83
CA ASP A 659 33.58 26.26 5.39
C ASP A 659 32.61 25.29 4.68
N ASP A 660 31.53 25.82 4.13
CA ASP A 660 30.49 25.07 3.43
C ASP A 660 30.56 25.22 1.90
N THR A 661 30.12 24.18 1.20
CA THR A 661 29.99 24.20 -0.25
C THR A 661 28.55 23.88 -0.66
N LEU A 662 27.88 24.85 -1.26
CA LEU A 662 26.63 24.65 -1.98
C LEU A 662 26.94 24.22 -3.43
N VAL A 663 26.26 23.18 -3.90
CA VAL A 663 26.23 22.77 -5.31
C VAL A 663 24.79 22.79 -5.77
N VAL A 664 24.50 23.54 -6.83
CA VAL A 664 23.17 23.62 -7.45
C VAL A 664 23.24 23.10 -8.87
N ARG A 665 22.38 22.13 -9.19
CA ARG A 665 22.11 21.61 -10.53
C ARG A 665 20.61 21.65 -10.79
N PRO A 666 20.16 21.54 -12.05
CA PRO A 666 18.73 21.59 -12.37
C PRO A 666 17.88 20.53 -11.63
N GLN A 667 18.43 19.35 -11.35
CA GLN A 667 17.69 18.25 -10.71
C GLN A 667 17.90 18.16 -9.19
N PHE A 668 18.94 18.79 -8.65
CA PHE A 668 19.24 18.71 -7.22
C PHE A 668 20.12 19.85 -6.74
N SER A 669 20.01 20.15 -5.44
CA SER A 669 20.94 21.00 -4.72
C SER A 669 21.49 20.27 -3.50
N SER A 670 22.78 20.45 -3.20
CA SER A 670 23.40 19.91 -2.00
C SER A 670 24.19 20.96 -1.26
N LEU A 671 24.08 21.00 0.06
CA LEU A 671 24.89 21.83 0.95
C LEU A 671 25.71 20.92 1.86
N ARG A 672 27.03 21.09 1.86
CA ARG A 672 27.95 20.19 2.58
C ARG A 672 29.11 20.91 3.23
N SER A 673 29.55 20.37 4.37
CA SER A 673 30.80 20.69 5.05
C SER A 673 31.66 19.42 5.19
N GLU A 674 32.74 19.49 5.98
CA GLU A 674 33.55 18.31 6.32
C GLU A 674 32.74 17.23 7.07
N GLN A 675 31.75 17.63 7.87
CA GLN A 675 31.03 16.76 8.80
C GLN A 675 29.56 16.52 8.43
N HIS A 676 28.99 17.35 7.55
CA HIS A 676 27.55 17.34 7.27
C HIS A 676 27.26 17.34 5.77
N PHE A 677 26.17 16.70 5.37
CA PHE A 677 25.71 16.64 3.99
C PHE A 677 24.18 16.66 3.93
N ASN A 678 23.62 17.68 3.27
CA ASN A 678 22.21 17.79 2.98
C ASN A 678 22.00 17.80 1.46
N LEU A 679 21.12 16.93 0.96
CA LEU A 679 20.69 16.89 -0.45
C LEU A 679 19.19 17.18 -0.54
N ALA A 680 18.83 18.08 -1.45
CA ALA A 680 17.47 18.34 -1.88
C ALA A 680 17.35 17.99 -3.37
N TYR A 681 16.71 16.86 -3.68
CA TYR A 681 16.48 16.36 -5.03
C TYR A 681 15.04 16.66 -5.46
N GLY A 682 14.86 17.11 -6.71
CA GLY A 682 13.54 17.35 -7.29
C GLY A 682 12.91 18.72 -7.02
N PHE A 683 13.38 19.49 -6.03
CA PHE A 683 12.78 20.77 -5.64
C PHE A 683 12.89 21.87 -6.72
N GLU A 684 11.75 22.44 -7.15
CA GLU A 684 11.69 23.53 -8.15
C GLU A 684 12.25 24.85 -7.60
N ARG A 685 12.19 25.07 -6.29
CA ARG A 685 12.61 26.32 -5.64
C ARG A 685 13.60 26.02 -4.53
N VAL A 686 14.86 26.44 -4.67
CA VAL A 686 15.88 26.27 -3.62
C VAL A 686 16.41 27.62 -3.13
N TYR A 687 16.43 27.80 -1.81
CA TYR A 687 16.98 28.99 -1.15
C TYR A 687 18.05 28.55 -0.14
N ALA A 688 19.30 28.82 -0.44
CA ALA A 688 20.43 28.51 0.43
C ALA A 688 20.98 29.78 1.10
N PHE A 689 21.39 29.67 2.36
CA PHE A 689 21.87 30.78 3.19
C PHE A 689 23.19 30.40 3.88
N ALA A 690 24.22 31.24 3.71
CA ALA A 690 25.48 31.19 4.45
C ALA A 690 25.47 32.24 5.57
N THR A 691 24.96 31.89 6.75
CA THR A 691 24.71 32.84 7.86
C THR A 691 25.36 32.44 9.18
N ALA A 692 25.88 31.21 9.30
CA ALA A 692 26.53 30.70 10.49
C ALA A 692 28.05 30.99 10.51
N GLY A 693 28.59 31.46 9.38
CA GLY A 693 29.96 31.93 9.21
C GLY A 693 30.88 30.82 8.71
N GLY A 694 32.01 31.20 8.12
CA GLY A 694 32.84 30.26 7.36
C GLY A 694 33.45 30.99 6.18
N LYS A 695 34.03 30.24 5.24
CA LYS A 695 34.31 30.73 3.89
C LYS A 695 33.56 29.86 2.90
N ASP A 696 32.40 30.34 2.50
CA ASP A 696 31.42 29.51 1.84
C ASP A 696 31.47 29.68 0.33
N VAL A 697 31.28 28.56 -0.35
CA VAL A 697 31.35 28.47 -1.81
C VAL A 697 30.02 28.01 -2.37
N ALA A 698 29.43 28.77 -3.29
CA ALA A 698 28.27 28.35 -4.07
C ALA A 698 28.67 28.05 -5.52
N GLN A 699 28.53 26.80 -5.93
CA GLN A 699 28.72 26.34 -7.30
C GLN A 699 27.37 26.17 -7.99
N LEU A 700 27.12 26.96 -9.03
CA LEU A 700 25.85 26.98 -9.75
C LEU A 700 26.05 26.47 -11.18
N TYR A 701 25.25 25.49 -11.59
CA TYR A 701 25.33 24.85 -12.91
C TYR A 701 24.03 25.04 -13.71
N ASP A 702 24.15 25.24 -15.01
CA ASP A 702 23.06 25.40 -15.98
C ASP A 702 22.31 24.09 -16.27
N SER A 703 21.18 24.24 -16.95
CA SER A 703 20.43 23.20 -17.64
C SER A 703 20.82 23.17 -19.12
N ALA A 704 20.23 22.25 -19.89
CA ALA A 704 20.40 22.23 -21.35
C ALA A 704 19.53 23.27 -22.10
N GLY A 705 18.74 24.06 -21.37
CA GLY A 705 17.89 25.11 -21.91
C GLY A 705 18.46 26.51 -21.64
N ASP A 706 17.74 27.56 -22.06
CA ASP A 706 18.19 28.93 -21.83
C ASP A 706 18.10 29.31 -20.34
N ASP A 707 19.26 29.58 -19.72
CA ASP A 707 19.35 29.93 -18.31
C ASP A 707 19.77 31.37 -18.05
N ARG A 708 19.32 31.89 -16.90
CA ARG A 708 19.70 33.22 -16.41
C ARG A 708 20.32 33.12 -15.04
N MET A 709 21.48 33.75 -14.90
CA MET A 709 22.25 33.82 -13.67
C MET A 709 22.52 35.27 -13.29
N SER A 710 22.45 35.57 -12.00
CA SER A 710 22.76 36.89 -11.45
C SER A 710 23.54 36.71 -10.16
N ALA A 711 24.63 37.45 -9.96
CA ALA A 711 25.41 37.38 -8.74
C ALA A 711 25.89 38.78 -8.29
N SER A 712 25.65 39.08 -7.02
CA SER A 712 26.04 40.28 -6.28
C SER A 712 26.89 39.90 -5.07
N ALA A 713 27.24 40.87 -4.21
CA ALA A 713 27.93 40.57 -2.95
C ALA A 713 27.07 39.81 -1.93
N ILE A 714 25.75 39.98 -1.97
CA ILE A 714 24.84 39.41 -0.94
C ILE A 714 24.03 38.22 -1.45
N SER A 715 23.91 38.07 -2.76
CA SER A 715 23.08 37.03 -3.36
C SER A 715 23.55 36.66 -4.75
N ALA A 716 23.46 35.37 -5.05
CA ALA A 716 23.49 34.81 -6.38
C ALA A 716 22.21 34.01 -6.63
N GLY A 717 21.78 33.92 -7.88
CA GLY A 717 20.67 33.08 -8.27
C GLY A 717 20.81 32.61 -9.70
N ILE A 718 20.28 31.42 -9.96
CA ILE A 718 20.18 30.81 -11.28
C ILE A 718 18.74 30.34 -11.51
N SER A 719 18.23 30.55 -12.71
CA SER A 719 16.86 30.21 -13.07
C SER A 719 16.77 29.72 -14.50
N GLY A 720 16.03 28.64 -14.71
CA GLY A 720 15.70 28.09 -16.01
C GLY A 720 14.22 27.78 -16.12
N ARG A 721 13.86 26.98 -17.12
CA ARG A 721 12.48 26.48 -17.23
C ARG A 721 12.23 25.45 -16.13
N GLY A 722 11.30 25.77 -15.23
CA GLY A 722 10.82 24.85 -14.19
C GLY A 722 11.67 24.81 -12.92
N TYR A 723 12.79 25.54 -12.84
CA TYR A 723 13.59 25.57 -11.61
C TYR A 723 14.17 26.96 -11.31
N PHE A 724 14.37 27.23 -10.03
CA PHE A 724 14.99 28.43 -9.50
C PHE A 724 15.81 28.09 -8.25
N ALA A 725 17.04 28.59 -8.19
CA ALA A 725 17.86 28.50 -7.01
C ALA A 725 18.49 29.85 -6.64
N SER A 726 18.55 30.15 -5.35
CA SER A 726 19.17 31.34 -4.78
C SER A 726 20.17 30.94 -3.71
N ALA A 727 21.39 31.46 -3.80
CA ALA A 727 22.42 31.36 -2.76
C ALA A 727 22.65 32.75 -2.16
N ARG A 728 22.50 32.91 -0.85
CA ARG A 728 22.68 34.20 -0.16
C ARG A 728 23.85 34.15 0.80
N PHE A 729 24.60 35.25 0.84
CA PHE A 729 25.72 35.51 1.74
C PHE A 729 26.97 34.63 1.57
N PHE A 730 27.05 33.82 0.51
CA PHE A 730 28.27 33.06 0.16
C PHE A 730 29.37 34.00 -0.34
N GLU A 731 30.58 33.91 0.23
CA GLU A 731 31.71 34.75 -0.17
C GLU A 731 32.20 34.44 -1.58
N THR A 732 32.13 33.17 -1.99
CA THR A 732 32.56 32.72 -3.32
C THR A 732 31.41 32.14 -4.12
N ILE A 733 31.15 32.71 -5.30
CA ILE A 733 30.20 32.20 -6.28
C ILE A 733 30.96 31.73 -7.52
N GLU A 734 30.71 30.48 -7.93
CA GLU A 734 31.23 29.87 -9.14
C GLU A 734 30.08 29.39 -10.04
N ALA A 735 29.80 30.15 -11.08
CA ALA A 735 28.76 29.83 -12.06
C ALA A 735 29.38 29.18 -13.29
N ASN A 736 28.78 28.08 -13.74
CA ASN A 736 29.24 27.32 -14.89
C ASN A 736 28.06 27.07 -15.83
N SER A 737 28.22 27.47 -17.10
CA SER A 737 27.36 27.07 -18.21
C SER A 737 28.17 26.14 -19.12
N ASN A 738 27.71 24.89 -19.26
CA ASN A 738 28.34 23.89 -20.12
C ASN A 738 27.35 22.88 -20.71
N SER A 739 26.05 23.06 -20.49
CA SER A 739 25.00 22.09 -20.86
C SER A 739 24.21 22.50 -22.11
N GLY A 740 24.50 23.68 -22.67
CA GLY A 740 23.88 24.22 -23.89
C GLY A 740 22.65 25.09 -23.59
N GLY A 741 22.25 25.91 -24.55
CA GLY A 741 21.27 26.99 -24.32
C GLY A 741 21.82 28.30 -24.86
N ASN A 742 21.09 29.40 -24.67
CA ASN A 742 21.62 30.76 -24.79
C ASN A 742 21.61 31.43 -23.42
N ASP A 743 22.73 31.30 -22.72
CA ASP A 743 22.82 31.55 -21.29
C ASP A 743 23.38 32.94 -20.98
N ILE A 744 22.78 33.58 -19.97
CA ILE A 744 23.13 34.94 -19.57
C ILE A 744 23.55 34.97 -18.10
N ALA A 745 24.74 35.48 -17.81
CA ALA A 745 25.19 35.78 -16.45
C ALA A 745 25.35 37.30 -16.23
N ASN A 746 24.85 37.83 -15.12
CA ASN A 746 25.04 39.22 -14.72
C ASN A 746 25.82 39.29 -13.40
N LEU A 747 26.96 40.00 -13.39
CA LEU A 747 27.81 40.17 -12.21
C LEU A 747 27.76 41.63 -11.73
N TYR A 748 27.44 41.82 -10.45
CA TYR A 748 27.28 43.12 -9.81
C TYR A 748 28.35 43.32 -8.73
N ALA A 749 29.18 44.35 -8.91
CA ALA A 749 30.14 44.79 -7.90
C ALA A 749 29.47 45.57 -6.76
N ALA A 750 29.94 45.37 -5.53
CA ALA A 750 29.41 46.01 -4.33
C ALA A 750 30.15 47.27 -3.88
N SER A 751 31.38 47.47 -4.34
CA SER A 751 32.16 48.68 -4.06
C SER A 751 32.88 49.18 -5.31
N ASP A 752 33.58 50.32 -5.20
CA ASP A 752 34.48 50.81 -6.26
C ASP A 752 35.86 50.14 -6.22
N GLN A 753 36.18 49.41 -5.14
CA GLN A 753 37.43 48.64 -4.97
C GLN A 753 37.28 47.24 -5.58
N VAL A 754 37.23 47.20 -6.91
CA VAL A 754 36.95 45.97 -7.67
C VAL A 754 38.13 45.57 -8.56
N SER A 755 38.34 44.26 -8.69
CA SER A 755 39.24 43.65 -9.67
C SER A 755 38.43 42.78 -10.63
N TRP A 756 38.50 43.11 -11.92
CA TRP A 756 37.89 42.34 -12.99
C TRP A 756 38.95 41.57 -13.78
N GLN A 757 38.70 40.29 -14.03
CA GLN A 757 39.50 39.45 -14.92
C GLN A 757 38.59 38.87 -16.00
N GLN A 758 39.02 38.97 -17.26
CA GLN A 758 38.30 38.42 -18.39
C GLN A 758 39.25 37.61 -19.28
N ALA A 759 38.89 36.34 -19.50
CA ALA A 759 39.54 35.43 -20.42
C ALA A 759 38.51 34.82 -21.37
N SER A 760 38.94 33.97 -22.31
CA SER A 760 38.01 33.28 -23.21
C SER A 760 37.06 32.40 -22.40
N GLY A 761 35.76 32.72 -22.45
CA GLY A 761 34.72 31.98 -21.73
C GLY A 761 34.76 32.13 -20.21
N LEU A 762 35.46 33.12 -19.65
CA LEU A 762 35.53 33.36 -18.21
C LEU A 762 35.51 34.85 -17.88
N VAL A 763 34.66 35.22 -16.93
CA VAL A 763 34.66 36.53 -16.28
C VAL A 763 34.70 36.33 -14.78
N ARG A 764 35.62 37.01 -14.09
CA ARG A 764 35.78 36.95 -12.64
C ARG A 764 35.81 38.35 -12.04
N LEU A 765 35.02 38.53 -10.98
CA LEU A 765 34.92 39.71 -10.15
C LEU A 765 35.45 39.38 -8.75
N SER A 766 36.40 40.18 -8.27
CA SER A 766 36.84 40.19 -6.88
C SER A 766 36.63 41.60 -6.32
N ASP A 767 35.98 41.69 -5.17
CA ASP A 767 35.78 42.93 -4.42
C ASP A 767 35.73 42.61 -2.92
N LEU A 768 35.37 43.60 -2.10
CA LEU A 768 35.30 43.48 -0.64
C LEU A 768 33.87 43.71 -0.14
N ASP A 769 33.48 43.01 0.94
CA ASP A 769 32.28 43.30 1.72
C ASP A 769 32.47 44.54 2.64
N GLU A 770 31.46 44.86 3.46
CA GLU A 770 31.53 46.01 4.39
C GLU A 770 32.58 45.81 5.50
N GLU A 771 32.90 44.56 5.82
CA GLU A 771 33.86 44.12 6.83
C GLU A 771 35.30 44.01 6.30
N GLY A 772 35.49 44.10 4.98
CA GLY A 772 36.78 44.02 4.30
C GLY A 772 37.23 42.60 3.91
N ASN A 773 36.35 41.61 3.96
CA ASN A 773 36.62 40.25 3.46
C ASN A 773 36.57 40.21 1.93
N ILE A 774 37.32 39.29 1.34
CA ILE A 774 37.36 39.12 -0.12
C ILE A 774 36.13 38.34 -0.56
N LEU A 775 35.33 38.95 -1.41
CA LEU A 775 34.25 38.30 -2.12
C LEU A 775 34.72 37.92 -3.53
N LEU A 776 34.20 36.82 -4.07
CA LEU A 776 34.55 36.33 -5.38
C LEU A 776 33.32 35.87 -6.17
N ARG A 777 33.16 36.34 -7.42
CA ARG A 777 32.13 35.85 -8.34
C ARG A 777 32.76 35.52 -9.68
N THR A 778 32.54 34.30 -10.14
CA THR A 778 33.09 33.80 -11.40
C THR A 778 31.96 33.29 -12.27
N ALA A 779 31.89 33.71 -13.52
CA ALA A 779 31.02 33.17 -14.55
C ALA A 779 31.88 32.49 -15.63
N ARG A 780 31.61 31.21 -15.92
CA ARG A 780 32.32 30.40 -16.91
C ARG A 780 31.34 29.85 -17.94
N GLY A 781 31.71 29.91 -19.21
CA GLY A 781 30.99 29.26 -20.32
C GLY A 781 29.74 29.96 -20.86
N PHE A 782 29.14 30.91 -20.11
CA PHE A 782 27.97 31.67 -20.54
C PHE A 782 28.15 32.41 -21.88
N ASP A 783 27.11 32.39 -22.73
CA ASP A 783 27.09 33.09 -24.02
C ASP A 783 27.18 34.61 -23.86
N GLN A 784 26.57 35.14 -22.80
CA GLN A 784 26.58 36.56 -22.49
C GLN A 784 26.88 36.79 -21.02
N VAL A 785 27.87 37.66 -20.74
CA VAL A 785 28.18 38.11 -19.38
C VAL A 785 28.04 39.63 -19.29
N GLY A 786 27.03 40.09 -18.55
CA GLY A 786 26.86 41.49 -18.17
C GLY A 786 27.65 41.83 -16.92
N THR A 787 28.30 42.99 -16.91
CA THR A 787 29.09 43.49 -15.76
C THR A 787 28.58 44.84 -15.31
N PHE A 788 28.33 44.99 -14.02
CA PHE A 788 27.67 46.17 -13.44
C PHE A 788 28.43 46.70 -12.23
N LEU A 789 28.48 48.04 -12.10
CA LEU A 789 29.01 48.76 -10.94
C LEU A 789 27.96 49.80 -10.51
N ASN A 790 27.53 49.78 -9.25
CA ASN A 790 26.45 50.65 -8.74
C ASN A 790 25.15 50.58 -9.59
N SER A 791 24.82 49.40 -10.11
CA SER A 791 23.71 49.14 -11.05
C SER A 791 23.85 49.72 -12.46
N ASP A 792 24.94 50.44 -12.74
CA ASP A 792 25.25 50.91 -14.09
C ASP A 792 26.05 49.83 -14.84
N ALA A 793 25.63 49.53 -16.07
CA ALA A 793 26.37 48.62 -16.94
C ALA A 793 27.73 49.22 -17.29
N ILE A 794 28.80 48.46 -17.04
CA ILE A 794 30.17 48.86 -17.36
C ILE A 794 30.74 47.96 -18.45
N SER A 795 31.60 48.51 -19.30
CA SER A 795 32.41 47.71 -20.21
C SER A 795 33.75 47.43 -19.54
N ILE A 796 34.01 46.18 -19.19
CA ILE A 796 35.36 45.78 -18.78
C ILE A 796 36.24 45.66 -20.03
N ALA A 797 37.35 46.38 -20.06
CA ALA A 797 38.34 46.21 -21.13
C ALA A 797 39.02 44.85 -20.94
N ARG A 798 39.29 44.13 -22.04
CA ARG A 798 40.16 42.94 -22.00
C ARG A 798 41.49 43.32 -21.37
N LEU A 799 41.67 43.02 -20.09
CA LEU A 799 43.00 42.90 -19.53
C LEU A 799 43.54 41.59 -20.07
N SER A 800 44.21 41.66 -21.23
CA SER A 800 45.25 40.69 -21.54
C SER A 800 46.21 40.69 -20.37
N ILE A 801 46.10 39.67 -19.52
CA ILE A 801 47.16 39.35 -18.57
C ILE A 801 48.43 39.18 -19.42
N PRO A 802 49.60 39.71 -18.98
CA PRO A 802 50.84 39.53 -19.72
C PRO A 802 51.06 38.04 -20.01
N SER A 803 51.81 37.75 -21.08
CA SER A 803 52.45 36.44 -21.25
C SER A 803 52.91 35.89 -19.89
N PRO A 804 52.77 34.57 -19.65
CA PRO A 804 52.81 33.96 -18.33
C PRO A 804 53.93 34.56 -17.49
N VAL A 805 53.61 35.01 -16.28
CA VAL A 805 54.63 35.27 -15.28
C VAL A 805 55.35 33.95 -15.07
N GLU A 806 56.58 33.85 -15.56
CA GLU A 806 57.58 32.95 -14.99
C GLU A 806 57.67 33.28 -13.49
N GLY A 807 56.89 32.57 -12.69
CA GLY A 807 57.26 32.27 -11.32
C GLY A 807 58.54 31.43 -11.33
N PRO A 808 59.30 31.43 -10.22
CA PRO A 808 60.69 31.01 -10.22
C PRO A 808 60.82 29.58 -10.76
N GLU A 809 61.92 29.30 -11.46
CA GLU A 809 62.36 27.94 -11.77
C GLU A 809 62.03 27.03 -10.60
N LEU A 810 61.11 26.07 -10.81
CA LEU A 810 61.15 24.82 -10.07
C LEU A 810 62.44 24.13 -10.50
N ALA A 811 63.51 24.52 -9.81
CA ALA A 811 64.76 23.79 -9.84
C ALA A 811 64.49 22.39 -9.26
N ASP A 812 64.86 21.41 -10.07
CA ASP A 812 64.94 19.98 -9.85
C ASP A 812 63.65 19.14 -9.73
N PRO A 813 63.64 17.97 -10.38
CA PRO A 813 62.58 16.98 -10.26
C PRO A 813 62.52 16.47 -8.81
N MET A 814 61.32 16.31 -8.26
CA MET A 814 61.13 15.61 -7.00
C MET A 814 61.84 14.25 -7.05
N ASP A 815 62.66 14.02 -6.03
CA ASP A 815 63.44 12.82 -5.79
C ASP A 815 62.57 11.55 -5.93
N PRO A 816 62.95 10.58 -6.80
CA PRO A 816 62.31 9.28 -6.90
C PRO A 816 62.17 8.52 -5.58
N GLN A 817 62.91 8.91 -4.52
CA GLN A 817 62.79 8.31 -3.19
C GLN A 817 61.56 8.77 -2.38
N VAL A 818 60.79 9.76 -2.84
CA VAL A 818 59.55 10.24 -2.17
C VAL A 818 58.28 9.84 -2.92
N LEU A 819 58.35 9.67 -4.25
CA LEU A 819 57.19 9.29 -5.07
C LEU A 819 56.87 7.78 -4.99
N VAL A 820 57.90 6.94 -4.85
CA VAL A 820 57.74 5.48 -4.80
C VAL A 820 57.02 5.00 -3.53
N PRO A 821 57.30 5.52 -2.32
CA PRO A 821 56.58 5.09 -1.11
C PRO A 821 55.10 5.47 -1.09
N GLU A 822 54.69 6.60 -1.67
CA GLU A 822 53.28 7.04 -1.67
C GLU A 822 52.44 6.31 -2.73
N ILE A 823 53.05 5.93 -3.86
CA ILE A 823 52.45 5.05 -4.86
C ILE A 823 52.37 3.61 -4.34
N GLU A 824 53.40 3.12 -3.64
CA GLU A 824 53.39 1.82 -2.98
C GLU A 824 52.37 1.75 -1.83
N ARG A 825 52.14 2.87 -1.11
CA ARG A 825 51.12 2.96 -0.04
C ARG A 825 49.69 2.96 -0.58
N ARG A 826 49.45 3.59 -1.73
CA ARG A 826 48.14 3.58 -2.42
C ARG A 826 47.89 2.26 -3.15
N ALA A 827 48.93 1.61 -3.67
CA ALA A 827 48.85 0.26 -4.22
C ALA A 827 48.63 -0.82 -3.13
N ALA A 828 49.18 -0.63 -1.92
CA ALA A 828 48.91 -1.50 -0.77
C ALA A 828 47.46 -1.40 -0.27
N LEU A 829 46.87 -0.20 -0.26
CA LEU A 829 45.44 0.00 0.07
C LEU A 829 44.51 -0.67 -0.96
N LEU A 830 44.86 -0.63 -2.24
CA LEU A 830 44.11 -1.33 -3.30
C LEU A 830 44.31 -2.86 -3.24
N GLY A 831 45.47 -3.32 -2.76
CA GLY A 831 45.73 -4.73 -2.47
C GLY A 831 44.92 -5.28 -1.28
N GLU A 832 44.75 -4.50 -0.21
CA GLU A 832 43.92 -4.89 0.95
C GLU A 832 42.42 -4.98 0.61
N VAL A 833 41.93 -4.10 -0.28
CA VAL A 833 40.55 -4.15 -0.79
C VAL A 833 40.32 -5.39 -1.68
N ALA A 834 41.30 -5.76 -2.50
CA ALA A 834 41.25 -6.96 -3.35
C ALA A 834 41.34 -8.27 -2.54
N GLU A 835 42.09 -8.29 -1.44
CA GLU A 835 42.22 -9.47 -0.57
C GLU A 835 40.97 -9.70 0.31
N GLN A 836 40.17 -8.65 0.57
CA GLN A 836 38.86 -8.76 1.21
C GLN A 836 37.76 -9.28 0.26
N THR A 837 37.85 -8.99 -1.04
CA THR A 837 36.86 -9.46 -2.04
C THR A 837 37.04 -10.96 -2.35
N ASP A 838 38.27 -11.48 -2.33
CA ASP A 838 38.56 -12.88 -2.64
C ASP A 838 38.14 -13.87 -1.52
N ARG A 839 37.87 -13.37 -0.30
CA ARG A 839 37.29 -14.19 0.80
C ARG A 839 35.77 -14.38 0.71
N ARG A 840 35.09 -13.67 -0.20
CA ARG A 840 33.63 -13.74 -0.40
C ARG A 840 33.23 -14.21 -1.80
N GLY A 841 34.06 -15.03 -2.45
CA GLY A 841 33.62 -15.96 -3.51
C GLY A 841 32.97 -15.36 -4.76
N GLY A 842 33.45 -14.21 -5.28
CA GLY A 842 32.93 -13.61 -6.51
C GLY A 842 34.03 -13.14 -7.48
N MET A 843 34.16 -13.83 -8.62
CA MET A 843 34.89 -13.54 -9.89
C MET A 843 36.32 -12.93 -9.87
N SER A 844 37.25 -13.60 -10.56
CA SER A 844 38.69 -13.28 -10.60
C SER A 844 39.06 -12.00 -11.38
N ALA A 845 40.03 -11.25 -10.85
CA ALA A 845 40.62 -10.01 -11.38
C ALA A 845 41.18 -10.06 -12.82
N ALA A 846 41.27 -11.23 -13.46
CA ALA A 846 41.82 -11.37 -14.81
C ALA A 846 40.88 -10.91 -15.95
N LYS A 847 39.60 -10.62 -15.66
CA LYS A 847 38.63 -10.19 -16.69
C LYS A 847 38.40 -8.67 -16.76
N VAL A 848 38.90 -7.92 -15.77
CA VAL A 848 38.78 -6.45 -15.72
C VAL A 848 39.91 -5.76 -16.49
N LEU A 849 41.05 -6.42 -16.68
CA LEU A 849 42.23 -5.81 -17.31
C LEU A 849 42.26 -5.89 -18.85
N GLU A 850 41.30 -6.55 -19.51
CA GLU A 850 41.33 -6.75 -20.98
C GLU A 850 40.47 -5.71 -21.76
N ILE A 851 39.89 -4.71 -21.09
CA ILE A 851 39.01 -3.70 -21.74
C ILE A 851 39.68 -2.31 -21.85
N THR A 852 40.88 -2.11 -21.29
CA THR A 852 41.54 -0.79 -21.23
C THR A 852 42.76 -0.59 -22.13
N GLU A 853 43.06 -1.51 -23.05
CA GLU A 853 44.12 -1.32 -24.05
C GLU A 853 43.59 -1.42 -25.49
N SER A 854 42.97 -0.35 -25.98
CA SER A 854 42.98 -0.05 -27.41
C SER A 854 43.08 1.46 -27.63
N GLU A 855 44.26 1.90 -28.06
CA GLU A 855 44.49 3.21 -28.65
C GLU A 855 43.63 3.35 -29.92
N ASP A 856 42.53 4.09 -29.86
CA ASP A 856 42.06 4.97 -30.94
C ASP A 856 40.85 5.80 -30.48
N SER A 857 40.79 7.01 -31.02
CA SER A 857 39.99 8.18 -30.66
C SER A 857 38.45 8.03 -30.70
N GLU A 858 37.79 8.83 -29.83
CA GLU A 858 36.36 9.19 -29.77
C GLU A 858 35.38 8.14 -29.22
N ILE A 859 35.12 8.16 -27.90
CA ILE A 859 33.82 7.92 -27.25
C ILE A 859 33.89 8.55 -25.84
N SER A 860 32.88 9.32 -25.43
CA SER A 860 32.84 10.02 -24.13
C SER A 860 32.51 9.07 -22.98
N GLU A 861 33.07 9.37 -21.80
CA GLU A 861 32.88 8.66 -20.51
C GLU A 861 31.43 8.66 -19.98
N SER A 862 30.47 9.19 -20.75
CA SER A 862 29.06 9.34 -20.37
C SER A 862 28.23 8.04 -20.53
N ASN A 863 28.65 7.11 -21.38
CA ASN A 863 27.80 5.98 -21.78
C ASN A 863 28.13 4.64 -21.08
N VAL A 864 29.23 4.54 -20.34
CA VAL A 864 29.59 3.30 -19.62
C VAL A 864 28.95 3.23 -18.24
N LEU A 865 28.66 4.39 -17.62
CA LEU A 865 27.98 4.47 -16.33
C LEU A 865 26.45 4.24 -16.44
N LEU A 866 25.85 4.58 -17.59
CA LEU A 866 24.41 4.36 -17.84
C LEU A 866 24.05 2.88 -18.11
N ASP A 867 24.95 2.09 -18.70
CA ASP A 867 24.73 0.65 -18.91
C ASP A 867 24.99 -0.18 -17.62
N TRP A 868 25.69 0.40 -16.64
CA TRP A 868 25.95 -0.22 -15.34
C TRP A 868 24.75 -0.15 -14.39
N PHE A 869 23.99 0.96 -14.39
CA PHE A 869 22.76 1.09 -13.59
C PHE A 869 21.59 0.28 -14.15
N ALA A 870 21.56 -0.01 -15.46
CA ALA A 870 20.44 -0.72 -16.09
C ALA A 870 20.43 -2.25 -15.89
N ARG A 871 21.45 -2.85 -15.26
CA ARG A 871 21.59 -4.32 -15.15
C ARG A 871 21.55 -4.89 -13.74
N PHE A 872 21.54 -4.08 -12.68
CA PHE A 872 21.56 -4.58 -11.30
C PHE A 872 20.70 -3.73 -10.36
N GLY A 873 19.42 -3.57 -10.72
CA GLY A 873 18.37 -3.20 -9.78
C GLY A 873 17.74 -4.48 -9.21
N SER A 874 18.17 -4.85 -8.00
CA SER A 874 17.43 -5.66 -7.02
C SER A 874 18.00 -5.33 -5.65
#